data_AF-A0A4X2M890-F1
#
_entry.id   AF-A0A4X2M890-F1
#
_cell.length_a   1.000
_cell.length_b   1.000
_cell.length_c   1.000
_cell.angle_alpha   90.00
_cell.angle_beta   90.00
_cell.angle_gamma   90.00
#
_symmetry.space_group_name_H-M   'P 1'
#
loop_
_entity.id
_entity.type
_entity.pdbx_description
1 polymer ?
#
loop_
_entity_poly.entity_id
_entity_poly.type
_entity_poly.pdbx_seq_one_letter_code
_entity_poly.pdbx_strand_id
1 'polypeptide(L)'
;MTRPGEAKVKTTLSQEGETAQPRPSSPTTTCHPAPSFKPEVSVPSVGPIVWSRAWDSALVLLLLLLPPLPPQPATMTDGTRSDVGRWGGSSWQPSITPSPEPEPDIRSRGSGRSFWARCCSCCSCRGADDDWGPEPAGPRGSGSRGSGRPGSRGSGSRGSGRPGSRGSGVNAAGDGVIRDGMLVVTGVDLMSRRSDQNRREHHTEEYEYDDLIIRRGQPFLLTVSLSRPYSSSDRMAVELLIGTNPEIGKGTHVIIPVGKGGSGGWKAQVIKSDGQHVDLKVHVSSNAIVGKFRFTVRTRTDAGEFQMPFDPRNEIYILFNPWCPDDPVYVDHEDWRQEYVLNESGRIYYGTEAQIGERTWNYGQFDHGVLDACLYILDRRGMPYAGRGDPVSVSRVISAMVNSLDDNGVLIGNWSGDYSRGTNPSAWVGSVEILLSYLRTGYSVPYGQCWVFAGVTTTVLRCLGIATRTVTNYNSAHDTDTSLTMDIYFDENMKPLEHLNHDSVWNFHVWNDCWMKRSDLPSGFDGWQVVDATPQETSSGIFCCGPCSVESIKNGLVYMKYDTPFIFAEVNSDKVYWQRQDDGSFKIVYVEEKAIGTLICTKAVGSNMREDITHIYKHPEGSDAERKAVETAAAHGSKPNVYATRDSAEDVSVQVETQDAVMGQDLLVNVVLTNRGGSQRTVKLHLYLSVTFYTGVTGPVFKDSKKEVALSPGSSESVALPVAYSEYRPHLVDQGAMLLNVSGHVKENGQVLAKQHTFRLRTPDLSLTVLGAAVVGQETEVQIIFRNPLPVTLTKVVFRLEGSGLQRPKVLNVGDIGGNETVTLRQTFVPVRAGRRQLIASLDSPQLSQVHGVIEVDVAPAPGGGFLSSGRGSSRSGENVPMAPRGGA
;
A
#
# COMPACT_ATOMS: atom_id res chain seq x y z
N MET A 1 12.76 -0.78 -55.74
CA MET A 1 13.47 -0.55 -57.01
C MET A 1 14.63 0.41 -56.74
N THR A 2 15.74 0.26 -57.48
CA THR A 2 16.84 1.24 -57.72
C THR A 2 17.47 2.03 -56.55
N ARG A 3 18.73 1.67 -56.24
CA ARG A 3 19.81 2.46 -55.57
C ARG A 3 20.51 3.41 -56.62
N PRO A 4 21.75 3.96 -56.50
CA PRO A 4 22.77 3.95 -55.40
C PRO A 4 23.60 5.25 -55.17
N GLY A 5 24.54 5.19 -54.21
CA GLY A 5 25.69 6.12 -54.11
C GLY A 5 26.60 5.86 -52.89
N GLU A 6 27.67 5.07 -53.05
CA GLU A 6 28.72 4.84 -52.02
C GLU A 6 29.89 5.84 -52.15
N ALA A 7 30.66 6.03 -51.07
CA ALA A 7 32.06 6.44 -51.15
C ALA A 7 32.93 5.60 -50.18
N LYS A 8 34.03 5.05 -50.70
CA LYS A 8 35.09 4.33 -49.96
C LYS A 8 36.45 4.92 -50.35
N VAL A 9 37.39 4.97 -49.41
CA VAL A 9 38.83 5.17 -49.68
C VAL A 9 39.61 4.04 -49.00
N LYS A 10 40.69 3.55 -49.64
CA LYS A 10 41.40 2.31 -49.28
C LYS A 10 42.82 2.30 -49.87
N THR A 11 43.85 2.07 -49.04
CA THR A 11 45.21 1.56 -49.42
C THR A 11 45.97 1.21 -48.11
N THR A 12 46.37 -0.05 -47.79
CA THR A 12 47.62 -0.82 -48.15
C THR A 12 48.95 -0.17 -47.70
N LEU A 13 50.00 -0.89 -47.23
CA LEU A 13 50.59 -2.18 -47.69
C LEU A 13 51.67 -2.77 -46.70
N SER A 14 51.94 -4.10 -46.74
CA SER A 14 53.23 -4.85 -46.45
C SER A 14 53.93 -4.76 -45.05
N GLN A 15 54.79 -5.69 -44.55
CA GLN A 15 55.42 -6.96 -45.04
C GLN A 15 55.95 -7.85 -43.87
N GLU A 16 56.30 -9.13 -44.16
CA GLU A 16 57.24 -10.06 -43.43
C GLU A 16 56.95 -10.47 -41.96
N GLY A 17 57.42 -11.61 -41.40
CA GLY A 17 58.13 -12.79 -41.96
C GLY A 17 58.54 -13.84 -40.89
N GLU A 18 58.38 -15.13 -41.20
CA GLU A 18 59.14 -16.33 -40.73
C GLU A 18 59.24 -16.85 -39.25
N THR A 19 58.68 -18.07 -39.07
CA THR A 19 59.29 -19.31 -38.50
C THR A 19 59.40 -19.67 -36.99
N ALA A 20 58.93 -20.92 -36.73
CA ALA A 20 59.54 -22.02 -35.96
C ALA A 20 59.10 -22.39 -34.51
N GLN A 21 59.00 -23.71 -34.33
CA GLN A 21 58.63 -24.57 -33.18
C GLN A 21 59.87 -24.91 -32.28
N PRO A 22 59.84 -25.74 -31.17
CA PRO A 22 58.91 -26.84 -30.86
C PRO A 22 58.54 -27.19 -29.38
N ARG A 23 57.76 -28.28 -29.25
CA ARG A 23 57.41 -29.12 -28.07
C ARG A 23 58.64 -29.96 -27.57
N PRO A 24 58.64 -30.83 -26.50
CA PRO A 24 57.55 -31.61 -25.89
C PRO A 24 57.59 -31.84 -24.33
N SER A 25 57.38 -33.07 -23.82
CA SER A 25 56.50 -33.38 -22.67
C SER A 25 56.98 -34.41 -21.60
N SER A 26 56.63 -34.18 -20.31
CA SER A 26 56.47 -35.16 -19.18
C SER A 26 57.74 -35.92 -18.68
N PRO A 27 57.78 -36.72 -17.56
CA PRO A 27 56.73 -37.17 -16.61
C PRO A 27 57.10 -37.30 -15.07
N THR A 28 56.10 -37.67 -14.23
CA THR A 28 56.10 -38.53 -12.98
C THR A 28 57.00 -38.37 -11.72
N THR A 29 56.33 -38.08 -10.58
CA THR A 29 56.28 -38.80 -9.25
C THR A 29 57.46 -38.91 -8.22
N THR A 30 57.15 -38.59 -6.94
CA THR A 30 57.47 -39.27 -5.63
C THR A 30 58.09 -38.45 -4.45
N CYS A 31 57.37 -38.51 -3.31
CA CYS A 31 57.77 -38.61 -1.88
C CYS A 31 58.46 -37.50 -1.04
N HIS A 32 57.97 -37.38 0.20
CA HIS A 32 58.31 -36.49 1.34
C HIS A 32 59.72 -36.70 1.97
N PRO A 33 60.25 -35.75 2.79
CA PRO A 33 59.88 -35.59 4.21
C PRO A 33 59.72 -34.13 4.73
N ALA A 34 59.19 -33.98 5.96
CA ALA A 34 59.05 -32.70 6.68
C ALA A 34 60.29 -32.36 7.54
N PRO A 35 60.36 -31.13 8.09
CA PRO A 35 60.50 -31.05 9.55
C PRO A 35 59.68 -29.94 10.28
N SER A 36 59.37 -30.28 11.53
CA SER A 36 59.07 -29.52 12.77
C SER A 36 59.66 -28.09 12.94
N PHE A 37 59.21 -27.16 13.83
CA PHE A 37 58.12 -27.11 14.85
C PHE A 37 57.97 -25.64 15.36
N LYS A 38 56.73 -25.15 15.59
CA LYS A 38 56.33 -24.07 16.56
C LYS A 38 57.00 -22.67 16.44
N PRO A 39 56.53 -21.62 17.17
CA PRO A 39 55.37 -21.49 18.07
C PRO A 39 54.20 -20.75 17.36
N GLU A 40 53.20 -20.08 17.95
CA GLU A 40 52.78 -19.79 19.36
C GLU A 40 51.24 -19.61 19.42
N VAL A 41 50.67 -19.16 20.56
CA VAL A 41 49.27 -18.70 20.70
C VAL A 41 49.22 -17.32 21.39
N SER A 42 48.65 -16.31 20.74
CA SER A 42 48.25 -15.05 21.41
C SER A 42 47.14 -14.28 20.67
N VAL A 43 45.99 -14.22 21.34
CA VAL A 43 44.86 -13.26 21.28
C VAL A 43 45.05 -11.97 20.46
N PRO A 44 44.13 -11.66 19.52
CA PRO A 44 43.68 -10.30 19.19
C PRO A 44 42.33 -10.03 19.89
N SER A 45 42.30 -9.22 20.94
CA SER A 45 42.03 -7.77 20.91
C SER A 45 40.59 -7.43 20.54
N VAL A 46 39.82 -7.02 21.55
CA VAL A 46 38.42 -6.58 21.45
C VAL A 46 38.30 -5.36 20.51
N GLY A 47 37.52 -5.52 19.44
CA GLY A 47 36.98 -4.43 18.61
C GLY A 47 35.47 -4.30 18.83
N PRO A 48 34.85 -3.14 18.59
CA PRO A 48 33.59 -2.78 19.23
C PRO A 48 32.39 -3.59 18.71
N ILE A 49 31.69 -4.24 19.66
CA ILE A 49 30.34 -4.76 19.44
C ILE A 49 29.41 -3.55 19.26
N VAL A 50 28.86 -3.38 18.07
CA VAL A 50 27.79 -2.41 17.82
C VAL A 50 26.50 -2.97 18.43
N TRP A 51 26.17 -2.51 19.63
CA TRP A 51 24.88 -2.78 20.25
C TRP A 51 23.78 -2.05 19.48
N SER A 52 22.89 -2.79 18.84
CA SER A 52 21.63 -2.26 18.32
C SER A 52 20.80 -1.70 19.48
N ARG A 53 20.61 -0.38 19.51
CA ARG A 53 19.83 0.30 20.56
C ARG A 53 18.33 0.05 20.39
N ALA A 54 17.86 -1.05 20.94
CA ALA A 54 16.44 -1.28 21.23
C ALA A 54 16.15 -0.88 22.70
N TRP A 55 16.40 0.39 23.05
CA TRP A 55 16.33 0.90 24.44
C TRP A 55 15.80 2.35 24.55
N ASP A 56 14.83 2.74 23.72
CA ASP A 56 14.15 4.05 23.83
C ASP A 56 12.61 3.91 23.96
N SER A 57 12.18 2.96 24.80
CA SER A 57 10.76 2.80 25.20
C SER A 57 10.57 2.61 26.70
N ALA A 58 11.64 2.78 27.50
CA ALA A 58 11.63 2.60 28.95
C ALA A 58 11.69 3.91 29.75
N LEU A 59 12.00 5.06 29.12
CA LEU A 59 12.23 6.34 29.82
C LEU A 59 11.03 7.29 29.84
N VAL A 60 9.93 6.96 29.17
CA VAL A 60 8.69 7.77 29.15
C VAL A 60 7.84 7.56 30.42
N LEU A 61 8.10 6.50 31.20
CA LEU A 61 7.25 6.09 32.32
C LEU A 61 7.58 6.73 33.70
N LEU A 62 8.52 7.69 33.78
CA LEU A 62 9.02 8.20 35.08
C LEU A 62 8.86 9.72 35.31
N LEU A 63 8.02 10.43 34.54
CA LEU A 63 7.81 11.89 34.66
C LEU A 63 6.37 12.32 35.00
N LEU A 64 5.49 11.41 35.42
CA LEU A 64 4.08 11.69 35.74
C LEU A 64 3.76 11.72 37.26
N LEU A 65 4.69 12.19 38.11
CA LEU A 65 4.48 12.31 39.57
C LEU A 65 4.90 13.68 40.13
N LEU A 66 4.31 14.76 39.62
CA LEU A 66 4.27 16.07 40.29
C LEU A 66 2.84 16.65 40.22
N PRO A 67 2.23 17.06 41.36
CA PRO A 67 0.92 17.69 41.36
C PRO A 67 1.00 19.19 40.98
N PRO A 68 -0.01 19.74 40.28
CA PRO A 68 -0.01 21.15 39.87
C PRO A 68 -0.35 22.10 41.04
N LEU A 69 0.21 23.33 40.97
CA LEU A 69 -0.14 24.45 41.83
C LEU A 69 -1.49 25.09 41.40
N PRO A 70 -2.32 25.59 42.33
CA PRO A 70 -3.57 26.27 41.99
C PRO A 70 -3.34 27.75 41.58
N PRO A 71 -4.03 28.26 40.54
CA PRO A 71 -3.98 29.67 40.17
C PRO A 71 -4.88 30.55 41.07
N GLN A 72 -4.47 31.81 41.28
CA GLN A 72 -5.31 32.86 41.86
C GLN A 72 -6.18 33.55 40.77
N PRO A 73 -7.33 34.13 41.12
CA PRO A 73 -8.24 34.73 40.15
C PRO A 73 -7.86 36.17 39.77
N ALA A 74 -7.99 36.50 38.49
CA ALA A 74 -8.01 37.87 37.98
C ALA A 74 -9.38 38.18 37.36
N THR A 75 -9.87 39.41 37.55
CA THR A 75 -11.26 39.80 37.30
C THR A 75 -11.48 40.45 35.93
N MET A 76 -12.58 40.04 35.27
CA MET A 76 -13.49 40.85 34.43
C MET A 76 -12.91 41.86 33.41
N THR A 77 -13.26 41.66 32.14
CA THR A 77 -14.03 42.66 31.36
C THR A 77 -14.96 41.97 30.37
N ASP A 78 -16.11 42.59 30.11
CA ASP A 78 -17.25 42.06 29.33
C ASP A 78 -17.12 42.37 27.82
N GLY A 79 -17.74 41.55 26.95
CA GLY A 79 -17.52 41.61 25.50
C GLY A 79 -18.35 40.63 24.66
N THR A 80 -19.68 40.66 24.82
CA THR A 80 -20.73 40.15 23.89
C THR A 80 -20.33 39.15 22.79
N ARG A 81 -20.67 37.86 22.98
CA ARG A 81 -20.79 36.86 21.90
C ARG A 81 -22.16 36.16 21.89
N SER A 82 -22.60 35.77 20.70
CA SER A 82 -23.94 35.27 20.38
C SER A 82 -24.12 33.76 20.57
N ASP A 83 -25.23 33.35 21.17
CA ASP A 83 -25.62 31.94 21.33
C ASP A 83 -26.23 31.31 20.06
N VAL A 84 -25.65 30.19 19.62
CA VAL A 84 -26.29 29.16 18.76
C VAL A 84 -25.58 27.83 19.05
N GLY A 85 -26.21 26.68 19.30
CA GLY A 85 -27.61 26.40 19.64
C GLY A 85 -27.72 24.94 20.15
N ARG A 86 -28.54 24.70 21.17
CA ARG A 86 -28.90 23.36 21.70
C ARG A 86 -30.42 23.20 21.71
N TRP A 87 -30.87 21.98 22.02
CA TRP A 87 -32.28 21.52 22.14
C TRP A 87 -32.96 21.22 20.79
N GLY A 88 -33.85 20.23 20.68
CA GLY A 88 -34.33 19.26 21.67
C GLY A 88 -35.20 18.17 21.03
N GLY A 89 -35.43 17.05 21.73
CA GLY A 89 -36.23 15.93 21.22
C GLY A 89 -37.74 16.04 21.48
N SER A 90 -38.53 15.18 20.83
CA SER A 90 -39.98 15.02 21.04
C SER A 90 -40.34 13.70 21.74
N SER A 91 -41.50 13.68 22.36
CA SER A 91 -41.91 12.75 23.42
C SER A 91 -42.68 11.51 22.95
N TRP A 92 -42.71 10.45 23.79
CA TRP A 92 -43.94 9.76 24.26
C TRP A 92 -43.60 8.84 25.47
N GLN A 93 -44.53 8.67 26.42
CA GLN A 93 -44.30 7.97 27.71
C GLN A 93 -44.58 6.45 27.66
N PRO A 94 -44.18 5.68 28.71
CA PRO A 94 -45.18 5.37 29.75
C PRO A 94 -44.68 5.35 31.22
N SER A 95 -45.48 5.98 32.09
CA SER A 95 -45.90 5.60 33.47
C SER A 95 -44.96 4.92 34.51
N ILE A 96 -44.90 5.58 35.67
CA ILE A 96 -44.86 5.06 37.08
C ILE A 96 -43.49 4.83 37.76
N THR A 97 -43.29 5.64 38.81
CA THR A 97 -42.29 5.70 39.90
C THR A 97 -42.56 4.65 41.02
N PRO A 98 -41.71 4.45 42.08
CA PRO A 98 -40.73 5.40 42.65
C PRO A 98 -39.34 4.87 43.10
N SER A 99 -38.50 5.85 43.46
CA SER A 99 -37.22 5.82 44.21
C SER A 99 -37.40 5.29 45.67
N PRO A 100 -36.35 5.11 46.54
CA PRO A 100 -35.28 6.09 46.83
C PRO A 100 -33.82 5.57 47.03
N GLU A 101 -32.86 6.48 46.80
CA GLU A 101 -31.74 6.97 47.67
C GLU A 101 -30.92 6.01 48.61
N PRO A 102 -29.83 6.48 49.27
CA PRO A 102 -28.58 7.00 48.70
C PRO A 102 -27.32 6.34 49.33
N GLU A 103 -26.11 6.62 48.81
CA GLU A 103 -24.86 6.37 49.55
C GLU A 103 -24.58 7.48 50.59
N PRO A 104 -23.94 7.15 51.73
CA PRO A 104 -23.33 8.14 52.62
C PRO A 104 -21.79 8.13 52.61
N ASP A 105 -21.20 9.32 52.47
CA ASP A 105 -19.77 9.63 52.73
C ASP A 105 -19.32 9.25 54.15
N ILE A 106 -18.13 8.64 54.30
CA ILE A 106 -17.31 8.76 55.52
C ILE A 106 -15.81 8.95 55.19
N ARG A 107 -15.16 9.82 55.98
CA ARG A 107 -13.82 10.38 55.77
C ARG A 107 -12.67 9.54 56.35
N SER A 108 -11.50 9.71 55.71
CA SER A 108 -10.13 9.80 56.27
C SER A 108 -9.48 8.63 57.04
N ARG A 109 -8.30 8.18 56.56
CA ARG A 109 -6.97 8.42 57.17
C ARG A 109 -5.83 7.58 56.55
N GLY A 110 -4.76 8.27 56.14
CA GLY A 110 -3.35 7.97 56.50
C GLY A 110 -2.63 6.71 55.98
N SER A 111 -1.42 6.94 55.43
CA SER A 111 -0.40 5.94 55.03
C SER A 111 -0.77 5.01 53.86
N GLY A 112 0.17 4.48 53.05
CA GLY A 112 1.62 4.70 53.02
C GLY A 112 2.37 3.49 52.47
N ARG A 113 2.89 3.63 51.23
CA ARG A 113 3.80 2.71 50.48
C ARG A 113 3.21 1.49 49.74
N SER A 114 3.63 1.40 48.47
CA SER A 114 3.94 0.21 47.65
C SER A 114 2.93 -0.95 47.58
N PHE A 115 2.12 -0.96 46.51
CA PHE A 115 1.39 -2.15 46.05
C PHE A 115 2.18 -2.90 44.96
N TRP A 116 3.11 -3.77 45.39
CA TRP A 116 3.62 -4.88 44.57
C TRP A 116 3.37 -6.18 45.33
N ALA A 117 2.11 -6.63 45.37
CA ALA A 117 1.75 -7.91 45.96
C ALA A 117 0.43 -8.50 45.41
N ARG A 118 0.59 -9.64 44.72
CA ARG A 118 -0.30 -10.80 44.65
C ARG A 118 -1.49 -10.82 43.68
N CYS A 119 -1.57 -11.96 42.99
CA CYS A 119 -2.61 -12.41 42.09
C CYS A 119 -3.74 -13.14 42.83
N CYS A 120 -4.86 -13.32 42.12
CA CYS A 120 -5.81 -14.44 42.16
C CYS A 120 -6.46 -14.84 43.52
N SER A 121 -7.79 -14.73 43.58
CA SER A 121 -8.62 -15.22 44.68
C SER A 121 -9.52 -16.38 44.23
N CYS A 122 -9.04 -17.62 44.35
CA CYS A 122 -9.86 -18.82 44.51
C CYS A 122 -9.06 -19.89 45.27
N CYS A 123 -9.77 -20.69 46.08
CA CYS A 123 -9.25 -21.87 46.81
C CYS A 123 -8.32 -21.62 48.01
N SER A 124 -8.90 -21.11 49.10
CA SER A 124 -8.46 -21.50 50.45
C SER A 124 -8.88 -22.94 50.73
N CYS A 125 -7.93 -23.85 51.01
CA CYS A 125 -8.06 -24.92 52.02
C CYS A 125 -6.79 -25.77 52.14
N ARG A 126 -6.17 -25.76 53.34
CA ARG A 126 -5.42 -26.83 54.03
C ARG A 126 -4.63 -27.84 53.16
N GLY A 127 -3.32 -28.01 53.27
CA GLY A 127 -2.39 -27.64 54.34
C GLY A 127 -1.73 -28.89 54.93
N ALA A 128 -0.41 -29.04 54.72
CA ALA A 128 0.52 -29.92 55.40
C ALA A 128 1.94 -29.47 55.01
N ASP A 129 2.78 -29.20 56.01
CA ASP A 129 4.15 -28.70 55.86
C ASP A 129 5.19 -29.84 55.73
N ASP A 130 6.47 -29.46 55.57
CA ASP A 130 7.70 -30.20 55.90
C ASP A 130 8.07 -31.45 55.05
N ASP A 131 9.27 -31.64 54.50
CA ASP A 131 10.57 -30.94 54.65
C ASP A 131 11.62 -31.49 53.64
N TRP A 132 12.74 -30.76 53.49
CA TRP A 132 14.07 -31.06 52.87
C TRP A 132 14.30 -32.11 51.75
N GLY A 133 15.12 -31.72 50.76
CA GLY A 133 15.85 -32.62 49.84
C GLY A 133 17.14 -33.22 50.46
N PRO A 134 18.20 -33.60 49.69
CA PRO A 134 18.48 -33.30 48.27
C PRO A 134 18.89 -34.52 47.39
N GLU A 135 19.27 -34.20 46.13
CA GLU A 135 20.20 -34.85 45.17
C GLU A 135 21.04 -36.12 45.50
N PRO A 136 21.66 -36.82 44.51
CA PRO A 136 21.32 -37.02 43.07
C PRO A 136 21.62 -38.47 42.57
N ALA A 137 21.82 -38.63 41.25
CA ALA A 137 22.41 -39.76 40.49
C ALA A 137 21.46 -40.84 39.91
N GLY A 138 21.70 -41.22 38.65
CA GLY A 138 21.11 -42.40 37.97
C GLY A 138 22.08 -43.60 38.00
N PRO A 139 22.18 -44.45 36.95
CA PRO A 139 21.29 -44.65 35.80
C PRO A 139 21.04 -46.15 35.46
N ARG A 140 20.24 -46.44 34.41
CA ARG A 140 20.11 -47.74 33.68
C ARG A 140 19.53 -48.95 34.47
N GLY A 141 18.95 -49.93 33.74
CA GLY A 141 18.97 -51.34 34.18
C GLY A 141 17.69 -52.16 34.06
N SER A 142 17.45 -52.69 32.86
CA SER A 142 16.51 -53.77 32.48
C SER A 142 16.29 -54.98 33.43
N GLY A 143 15.04 -55.48 33.46
CA GLY A 143 14.67 -56.91 33.65
C GLY A 143 14.20 -57.33 35.06
N SER A 144 13.54 -58.48 35.27
CA SER A 144 12.87 -59.44 34.36
C SER A 144 12.23 -60.60 35.17
N ARG A 145 10.98 -61.02 34.84
CA ARG A 145 10.27 -62.26 35.31
C ARG A 145 9.95 -62.29 36.82
N GLY A 146 8.94 -63.01 37.33
CA GLY A 146 7.79 -63.77 36.79
C GLY A 146 6.69 -63.77 37.88
N SER A 147 5.61 -64.56 37.90
CA SER A 147 5.07 -65.64 37.05
C SER A 147 3.65 -65.95 37.53
N GLY A 148 2.66 -66.20 36.65
CA GLY A 148 1.30 -66.60 37.09
C GLY A 148 0.22 -66.55 36.00
N ARG A 149 -0.12 -67.71 35.44
CA ARG A 149 -1.29 -68.02 34.58
C ARG A 149 -1.91 -69.32 35.12
N PRO A 150 -3.14 -69.77 34.75
CA PRO A 150 -3.98 -69.35 33.61
C PRO A 150 -5.49 -69.12 33.95
N GLY A 151 -6.31 -68.70 32.97
CA GLY A 151 -7.78 -68.72 33.12
C GLY A 151 -8.63 -68.03 32.04
N SER A 152 -9.04 -68.79 31.00
CA SER A 152 -10.20 -68.60 30.10
C SER A 152 -10.73 -67.22 29.65
N ARG A 153 -10.49 -66.91 28.37
CA ARG A 153 -11.42 -66.42 27.31
C ARG A 153 -12.73 -65.67 27.68
N GLY A 154 -12.95 -64.53 27.02
CA GLY A 154 -14.31 -64.04 26.69
C GLY A 154 -14.38 -62.53 26.42
N SER A 155 -14.72 -62.11 25.20
CA SER A 155 -14.86 -60.69 24.83
C SER A 155 -16.13 -60.06 25.40
N GLY A 156 -16.01 -58.88 26.04
CA GLY A 156 -17.17 -58.09 26.44
C GLY A 156 -16.80 -56.68 26.91
N SER A 157 -17.04 -55.68 26.06
CA SER A 157 -17.00 -54.26 26.45
C SER A 157 -18.39 -53.64 26.34
N ARG A 158 -19.03 -53.47 27.50
CA ARG A 158 -20.07 -52.48 27.82
C ARG A 158 -19.53 -51.75 29.05
N GLY A 159 -19.64 -50.44 29.24
CA GLY A 159 -20.35 -49.41 28.48
C GLY A 159 -21.03 -48.43 29.46
N SER A 160 -20.93 -47.12 29.21
CA SER A 160 -21.40 -45.98 30.06
C SER A 160 -20.66 -45.78 31.39
N GLY A 161 -20.52 -44.55 31.92
CA GLY A 161 -20.84 -43.19 31.46
C GLY A 161 -20.07 -42.19 32.35
N ARG A 162 -19.82 -40.91 32.04
CA ARG A 162 -20.67 -39.72 31.77
C ARG A 162 -19.70 -38.50 31.74
N PRO A 163 -20.12 -37.24 31.49
CA PRO A 163 -21.27 -36.74 30.71
C PRO A 163 -20.83 -35.81 29.56
N GLY A 164 -21.62 -35.73 28.48
CA GLY A 164 -21.35 -34.82 27.35
C GLY A 164 -21.75 -33.37 27.63
N SER A 165 -20.92 -32.43 27.19
CA SER A 165 -21.23 -30.99 27.13
C SER A 165 -22.40 -30.71 26.19
N ARG A 166 -23.25 -29.73 26.53
CA ARG A 166 -24.37 -29.27 25.68
C ARG A 166 -23.87 -28.39 24.54
N GLY A 167 -23.44 -29.03 23.46
CA GLY A 167 -23.38 -28.43 22.13
C GLY A 167 -24.53 -28.91 21.24
N SER A 168 -24.67 -28.28 20.08
CA SER A 168 -25.63 -28.55 18.99
C SER A 168 -27.02 -27.90 19.12
N GLY A 169 -27.32 -27.08 18.12
CA GLY A 169 -28.58 -26.34 17.95
C GLY A 169 -28.67 -25.63 16.59
N VAL A 170 -27.86 -26.06 15.60
CA VAL A 170 -27.96 -25.62 14.20
C VAL A 170 -28.26 -26.86 13.38
N ASN A 171 -29.42 -26.88 12.72
CA ASN A 171 -29.98 -28.09 12.12
C ASN A 171 -29.17 -28.54 10.90
N ALA A 172 -28.31 -29.55 11.08
CA ALA A 172 -27.88 -30.44 10.00
C ALA A 172 -29.03 -31.40 9.61
N ALA A 173 -30.15 -30.84 9.16
CA ALA A 173 -31.32 -31.59 8.68
C ALA A 173 -31.21 -31.82 7.16
N GLY A 174 -30.19 -32.60 6.75
CA GLY A 174 -30.02 -33.04 5.36
C GLY A 174 -31.03 -34.11 4.93
N ASP A 175 -31.65 -34.80 5.89
CA ASP A 175 -32.57 -35.93 5.66
C ASP A 175 -34.05 -35.50 5.64
N GLY A 176 -34.34 -34.39 4.97
CA GLY A 176 -35.70 -34.09 4.54
C GLY A 176 -36.12 -35.07 3.45
N VAL A 177 -36.73 -36.21 3.83
CA VAL A 177 -37.30 -37.19 2.89
C VAL A 177 -38.18 -36.43 1.91
N ILE A 178 -37.77 -36.37 0.64
CA ILE A 178 -38.52 -35.69 -0.42
C ILE A 178 -39.87 -36.42 -0.56
N ARG A 179 -40.95 -35.74 -0.17
CA ARG A 179 -42.31 -36.26 -0.23
C ARG A 179 -42.95 -35.88 -1.56
N ASP A 180 -43.88 -36.72 -2.01
CA ASP A 180 -44.70 -36.39 -3.16
C ASP A 180 -45.48 -35.08 -2.92
N GLY A 181 -45.68 -34.29 -3.97
CA GLY A 181 -46.26 -32.94 -3.93
C GLY A 181 -45.30 -31.80 -3.55
N MET A 182 -44.13 -32.09 -2.94
CA MET A 182 -43.13 -31.05 -2.64
C MET A 182 -42.56 -30.43 -3.92
N LEU A 183 -42.41 -29.11 -3.93
CA LEU A 183 -41.70 -28.41 -5.00
C LEU A 183 -40.20 -28.51 -4.73
N VAL A 184 -39.46 -29.22 -5.58
CA VAL A 184 -38.01 -29.42 -5.42
C VAL A 184 -37.27 -28.63 -6.49
N VAL A 185 -36.18 -27.95 -6.12
CA VAL A 185 -35.30 -27.29 -7.08
C VAL A 185 -34.35 -28.35 -7.66
N THR A 186 -34.43 -28.56 -8.97
CA THR A 186 -33.66 -29.57 -9.71
C THR A 186 -32.39 -28.98 -10.36
N GLY A 187 -32.32 -27.66 -10.51
CA GLY A 187 -31.14 -26.94 -10.98
C GLY A 187 -31.36 -25.42 -10.97
N VAL A 188 -30.26 -24.67 -11.04
CA VAL A 188 -30.27 -23.22 -11.19
C VAL A 188 -29.25 -22.83 -12.25
N ASP A 189 -29.63 -21.89 -13.11
CA ASP A 189 -28.71 -21.18 -14.00
C ASP A 189 -28.63 -19.71 -13.56
N LEU A 190 -27.45 -19.28 -13.13
CA LEU A 190 -27.16 -17.91 -12.71
C LEU A 190 -26.73 -17.00 -13.88
N MET A 191 -26.66 -17.53 -15.11
CA MET A 191 -26.14 -16.83 -16.30
C MET A 191 -24.78 -16.18 -16.00
N SER A 192 -23.87 -16.97 -15.42
CA SER A 192 -22.64 -16.49 -14.77
C SER A 192 -21.46 -16.28 -15.72
N ARG A 193 -21.54 -16.74 -16.98
CA ARG A 193 -20.39 -16.69 -17.89
C ARG A 193 -20.05 -15.24 -18.22
N ARG A 194 -18.78 -14.97 -18.45
CA ARG A 194 -18.28 -13.64 -18.88
C ARG A 194 -19.01 -13.08 -20.11
N SER A 195 -19.47 -13.95 -21.02
CA SER A 195 -20.26 -13.59 -22.21
C SER A 195 -21.75 -13.35 -21.95
N ASP A 196 -22.28 -13.73 -20.79
CA ASP A 196 -23.71 -13.67 -20.52
C ASP A 196 -24.15 -12.24 -20.21
N GLN A 197 -25.46 -12.02 -20.11
CA GLN A 197 -26.03 -10.68 -19.92
C GLN A 197 -25.67 -10.09 -18.55
N ASN A 198 -25.74 -10.90 -17.49
CA ASN A 198 -25.47 -10.44 -16.12
C ASN A 198 -24.06 -9.84 -15.97
N ARG A 199 -23.00 -10.57 -16.38
CA ARG A 199 -21.61 -10.09 -16.22
C ARG A 199 -21.35 -8.81 -17.01
N ARG A 200 -21.88 -8.71 -18.24
CA ARG A 200 -21.73 -7.51 -19.11
C ARG A 200 -22.52 -6.30 -18.63
N GLU A 201 -23.77 -6.47 -18.21
CA GLU A 201 -24.58 -5.36 -17.70
C GLU A 201 -24.05 -4.84 -16.36
N HIS A 202 -23.43 -5.69 -15.53
CA HIS A 202 -22.81 -5.29 -14.28
C HIS A 202 -21.36 -4.79 -14.42
N HIS A 203 -20.79 -4.75 -15.63
CA HIS A 203 -19.39 -4.37 -15.88
C HIS A 203 -18.40 -5.20 -15.04
N THR A 204 -18.53 -6.53 -15.14
CA THR A 204 -17.71 -7.54 -14.45
C THR A 204 -17.22 -8.65 -15.37
N GLU A 205 -17.41 -8.55 -16.69
CA GLU A 205 -17.04 -9.56 -17.68
C GLU A 205 -15.53 -9.82 -17.78
N GLU A 206 -14.68 -8.84 -17.46
CA GLU A 206 -13.22 -8.96 -17.56
C GLU A 206 -12.64 -9.88 -16.46
N TYR A 207 -13.22 -9.92 -15.25
CA TYR A 207 -12.79 -10.79 -14.14
C TYR A 207 -12.69 -12.25 -14.60
N GLU A 208 -11.51 -12.86 -14.50
CA GLU A 208 -11.19 -14.21 -14.99
C GLU A 208 -11.79 -15.35 -14.13
N TYR A 209 -13.09 -15.25 -13.82
CA TYR A 209 -13.86 -16.12 -12.94
C TYR A 209 -15.09 -16.70 -13.66
N ASP A 210 -15.42 -17.96 -13.40
CA ASP A 210 -16.65 -18.63 -13.88
C ASP A 210 -17.87 -18.39 -12.96
N ASP A 211 -17.63 -18.00 -11.70
CA ASP A 211 -18.65 -17.63 -10.71
C ASP A 211 -19.44 -16.37 -11.14
N LEU A 212 -20.65 -16.16 -10.59
CA LEU A 212 -21.39 -14.93 -10.85
C LEU A 212 -20.79 -13.77 -10.04
N ILE A 213 -20.37 -12.70 -10.72
CA ILE A 213 -19.89 -11.45 -10.11
C ILE A 213 -20.83 -10.33 -10.53
N ILE A 214 -21.45 -9.66 -9.56
CA ILE A 214 -22.42 -8.58 -9.78
C ILE A 214 -22.09 -7.37 -8.90
N ARG A 215 -22.64 -6.22 -9.25
CA ARG A 215 -22.55 -4.99 -8.47
C ARG A 215 -23.88 -4.73 -7.76
N ARG A 216 -23.80 -4.18 -6.56
CA ARG A 216 -24.97 -3.88 -5.72
C ARG A 216 -25.85 -2.78 -6.31
N GLY A 217 -27.09 -2.65 -5.85
CA GLY A 217 -28.05 -1.67 -6.38
C GLY A 217 -28.59 -1.96 -7.80
N GLN A 218 -28.10 -3.01 -8.47
CA GLN A 218 -28.50 -3.37 -9.83
C GLN A 218 -29.09 -4.80 -9.86
N PRO A 219 -30.15 -5.06 -10.65
CA PRO A 219 -30.72 -6.39 -10.75
C PRO A 219 -29.91 -7.35 -11.62
N PHE A 220 -30.01 -8.65 -11.31
CA PHE A 220 -29.52 -9.74 -12.17
C PHE A 220 -30.64 -10.76 -12.47
N LEU A 221 -30.41 -11.58 -13.48
CA LEU A 221 -31.32 -12.62 -13.96
C LEU A 221 -30.87 -14.01 -13.48
N LEU A 222 -31.79 -14.90 -13.15
CA LEU A 222 -31.48 -16.33 -12.95
C LEU A 222 -32.68 -17.20 -13.32
N THR A 223 -32.43 -18.43 -13.77
CA THR A 223 -33.47 -19.42 -14.08
C THR A 223 -33.46 -20.53 -13.04
N VAL A 224 -34.60 -20.77 -12.38
CA VAL A 224 -34.78 -21.90 -11.46
C VAL A 224 -35.49 -23.04 -12.19
N SER A 225 -34.90 -24.24 -12.18
CA SER A 225 -35.54 -25.46 -12.65
C SER A 225 -36.13 -26.22 -11.47
N LEU A 226 -37.37 -26.70 -11.64
CA LEU A 226 -38.20 -27.27 -10.59
C LEU A 226 -38.63 -28.71 -10.95
N SER A 227 -39.07 -29.50 -9.96
CA SER A 227 -39.61 -30.86 -10.16
C SER A 227 -41.00 -30.92 -10.78
N ARG A 228 -41.73 -29.79 -10.74
CA ARG A 228 -43.07 -29.62 -11.31
C ARG A 228 -43.30 -28.12 -11.60
N PRO A 229 -44.33 -27.76 -12.38
CA PRO A 229 -44.68 -26.37 -12.58
C PRO A 229 -44.95 -25.59 -11.30
N TYR A 230 -44.56 -24.32 -11.30
CA TYR A 230 -44.75 -23.37 -10.21
C TYR A 230 -46.20 -22.89 -10.14
N SER A 231 -46.81 -23.01 -8.97
CA SER A 231 -48.20 -22.62 -8.68
C SER A 231 -48.26 -21.35 -7.82
N SER A 232 -49.37 -20.61 -7.88
CA SER A 232 -49.64 -19.46 -7.01
C SER A 232 -49.78 -19.82 -5.52
N SER A 233 -50.05 -21.10 -5.22
CA SER A 233 -50.01 -21.68 -3.87
C SER A 233 -48.58 -21.83 -3.32
N ASP A 234 -47.60 -22.04 -4.20
CA ASP A 234 -46.23 -22.29 -3.80
C ASP A 234 -45.57 -21.02 -3.27
N ARG A 235 -44.57 -21.18 -2.40
CA ARG A 235 -43.73 -20.09 -1.93
C ARG A 235 -42.29 -20.43 -2.24
N MET A 236 -41.58 -19.49 -2.85
CA MET A 236 -40.16 -19.61 -3.17
C MET A 236 -39.43 -18.39 -2.60
N ALA A 237 -38.21 -18.59 -2.11
CA ALA A 237 -37.31 -17.54 -1.67
C ALA A 237 -35.88 -17.84 -2.14
N VAL A 238 -35.20 -16.80 -2.62
CA VAL A 238 -33.75 -16.83 -2.82
C VAL A 238 -33.09 -16.44 -1.50
N GLU A 239 -32.09 -17.17 -1.04
CA GLU A 239 -31.30 -16.81 0.14
C GLU A 239 -29.81 -16.62 -0.22
N LEU A 240 -29.22 -15.58 0.37
CA LEU A 240 -27.79 -15.27 0.28
C LEU A 240 -27.20 -15.26 1.70
N LEU A 241 -26.11 -15.99 1.90
CA LEU A 241 -25.48 -16.16 3.22
C LEU A 241 -23.98 -15.86 3.14
N ILE A 242 -23.50 -14.94 3.97
CA ILE A 242 -22.08 -14.58 4.06
C ILE A 242 -21.56 -14.69 5.50
N GLY A 243 -20.30 -15.10 5.63
CA GLY A 243 -19.66 -15.36 6.93
C GLY A 243 -20.01 -16.71 7.56
N THR A 244 -19.39 -16.96 8.71
CA THR A 244 -19.49 -18.20 9.50
C THR A 244 -20.84 -18.34 10.20
N ASN A 245 -21.34 -17.25 10.79
CA ASN A 245 -22.63 -17.15 11.47
C ASN A 245 -23.51 -16.06 10.80
N PRO A 246 -24.24 -16.40 9.71
CA PRO A 246 -25.17 -15.47 9.06
C PRO A 246 -26.34 -15.06 9.97
N GLU A 247 -26.67 -13.77 9.98
CA GLU A 247 -27.73 -13.18 10.79
C GLU A 247 -28.56 -12.17 9.97
N ILE A 248 -29.89 -12.28 10.03
CA ILE A 248 -30.81 -11.40 9.30
C ILE A 248 -30.65 -9.94 9.76
N GLY A 249 -30.57 -9.71 11.07
CA GLY A 249 -30.44 -8.37 11.66
C GLY A 249 -29.12 -7.64 11.33
N LYS A 250 -28.13 -8.35 10.80
CA LYS A 250 -26.83 -7.81 10.35
C LYS A 250 -26.69 -7.78 8.82
N GLY A 251 -27.72 -8.16 8.08
CA GLY A 251 -27.70 -8.27 6.62
C GLY A 251 -26.82 -9.41 6.08
N THR A 252 -26.25 -10.27 6.94
CA THR A 252 -25.37 -11.38 6.51
C THR A 252 -26.15 -12.64 6.15
N HIS A 253 -27.42 -12.74 6.53
CA HIS A 253 -28.41 -13.67 5.96
C HIS A 253 -29.53 -12.87 5.30
N VAL A 254 -29.54 -12.84 3.97
CA VAL A 254 -30.57 -12.17 3.18
C VAL A 254 -31.57 -13.21 2.69
N ILE A 255 -32.86 -13.03 2.99
CA ILE A 255 -33.97 -13.86 2.50
C ILE A 255 -34.83 -13.00 1.58
N ILE A 256 -35.02 -13.43 0.33
CA ILE A 256 -35.69 -12.67 -0.73
C ILE A 256 -36.91 -13.47 -1.23
N PRO A 257 -38.12 -13.24 -0.67
CA PRO A 257 -39.33 -13.91 -1.13
C PRO A 257 -39.67 -13.54 -2.58
N VAL A 258 -39.98 -14.55 -3.40
CA VAL A 258 -40.36 -14.36 -4.80
C VAL A 258 -41.80 -13.84 -4.89
N GLY A 259 -42.02 -12.81 -5.71
CA GLY A 259 -43.33 -12.23 -5.97
C GLY A 259 -43.86 -11.28 -4.89
N LYS A 260 -43.10 -11.03 -3.82
CA LYS A 260 -43.34 -9.95 -2.85
C LYS A 260 -42.19 -8.96 -2.89
N GLY A 261 -42.47 -7.68 -2.60
CA GLY A 261 -41.40 -6.72 -2.30
C GLY A 261 -40.74 -7.11 -0.97
N GLY A 262 -39.41 -7.23 -0.95
CA GLY A 262 -38.66 -7.31 0.29
C GLY A 262 -38.43 -5.93 0.90
N SER A 263 -38.09 -5.89 2.18
CA SER A 263 -37.58 -4.69 2.84
C SER A 263 -36.11 -4.44 2.44
N GLY A 264 -35.65 -3.19 2.57
CA GLY A 264 -34.22 -2.86 2.39
C GLY A 264 -33.69 -2.93 0.96
N GLY A 265 -34.55 -2.86 -0.07
CA GLY A 265 -34.16 -2.79 -1.49
C GLY A 265 -34.03 -4.14 -2.21
N TRP A 266 -34.07 -5.26 -1.49
CA TRP A 266 -34.04 -6.59 -2.09
C TRP A 266 -35.42 -7.01 -2.62
N LYS A 267 -35.50 -7.53 -3.86
CA LYS A 267 -36.77 -8.01 -4.46
C LYS A 267 -36.54 -9.06 -5.53
N ALA A 268 -37.19 -10.22 -5.41
CA ALA A 268 -37.22 -11.23 -6.48
C ALA A 268 -38.58 -11.22 -7.20
N GLN A 269 -38.57 -11.07 -8.52
CA GLN A 269 -39.76 -10.99 -9.37
C GLN A 269 -39.72 -12.09 -10.44
N VAL A 270 -40.83 -12.81 -10.62
CA VAL A 270 -41.02 -13.72 -11.75
C VAL A 270 -41.16 -12.88 -13.03
N ILE A 271 -40.32 -13.15 -14.03
CA ILE A 271 -40.42 -12.59 -15.38
C ILE A 271 -41.26 -13.53 -16.25
N LYS A 272 -40.96 -14.83 -16.20
CA LYS A 272 -41.60 -15.89 -16.97
C LYS A 272 -41.67 -17.15 -16.12
N SER A 273 -42.73 -17.93 -16.32
CA SER A 273 -42.87 -19.29 -15.78
C SER A 273 -43.32 -20.18 -16.93
N ASP A 274 -42.53 -21.19 -17.26
CA ASP A 274 -42.73 -22.02 -18.45
C ASP A 274 -42.44 -23.49 -18.13
N GLY A 275 -43.50 -24.30 -18.09
CA GLY A 275 -43.42 -25.68 -17.61
C GLY A 275 -42.76 -25.76 -16.23
N GLN A 276 -41.58 -26.38 -16.16
CA GLN A 276 -40.79 -26.59 -14.94
C GLN A 276 -39.72 -25.49 -14.68
N HIS A 277 -39.66 -24.45 -15.51
CA HIS A 277 -38.66 -23.38 -15.40
C HIS A 277 -39.30 -22.06 -14.98
N VAL A 278 -38.63 -21.33 -14.09
CA VAL A 278 -39.05 -19.99 -13.62
C VAL A 278 -37.89 -19.02 -13.75
N ASP A 279 -38.07 -18.00 -14.59
CA ASP A 279 -37.10 -16.95 -14.81
C ASP A 279 -37.35 -15.83 -13.80
N LEU A 280 -36.33 -15.50 -13.00
CA LEU A 280 -36.39 -14.50 -11.94
C LEU A 280 -35.50 -13.30 -12.24
N LYS A 281 -36.01 -12.09 -11.97
CA LYS A 281 -35.21 -10.87 -11.82
C LYS A 281 -35.04 -10.55 -10.35
N VAL A 282 -33.81 -10.56 -9.86
CA VAL A 282 -33.46 -10.30 -8.47
C VAL A 282 -32.80 -8.93 -8.37
N HIS A 283 -33.48 -7.96 -7.75
CA HIS A 283 -32.92 -6.66 -7.42
C HIS A 283 -32.05 -6.78 -6.17
N VAL A 284 -30.81 -6.29 -6.27
CA VAL A 284 -29.84 -6.20 -5.17
C VAL A 284 -29.96 -4.83 -4.51
N SER A 285 -29.93 -4.77 -3.17
CA SER A 285 -29.91 -3.49 -2.44
C SER A 285 -28.65 -2.68 -2.77
N SER A 286 -28.73 -1.35 -2.90
CA SER A 286 -27.55 -0.48 -3.03
C SER A 286 -26.68 -0.48 -1.77
N ASN A 287 -27.25 -0.83 -0.62
CA ASN A 287 -26.54 -0.98 0.65
C ASN A 287 -26.08 -2.42 0.93
N ALA A 288 -26.05 -3.30 -0.08
CA ALA A 288 -25.60 -4.67 0.12
C ALA A 288 -24.12 -4.73 0.58
N ILE A 289 -23.84 -5.70 1.45
CA ILE A 289 -22.50 -6.07 1.89
C ILE A 289 -21.67 -6.53 0.68
N VAL A 290 -20.42 -6.06 0.57
CA VAL A 290 -19.46 -6.52 -0.43
C VAL A 290 -18.77 -7.80 0.03
N GLY A 291 -18.69 -8.80 -0.87
CA GLY A 291 -18.06 -10.08 -0.59
C GLY A 291 -18.62 -11.26 -1.38
N LYS A 292 -18.16 -12.47 -1.04
CA LYS A 292 -18.61 -13.75 -1.64
C LYS A 292 -19.73 -14.37 -0.80
N PHE A 293 -20.90 -14.56 -1.39
CA PHE A 293 -22.09 -15.12 -0.76
C PHE A 293 -22.32 -16.56 -1.21
N ARG A 294 -22.71 -17.41 -0.26
CA ARG A 294 -23.33 -18.70 -0.53
C ARG A 294 -24.77 -18.48 -0.97
N PHE A 295 -25.15 -19.07 -2.08
CA PHE A 295 -26.50 -19.00 -2.65
C PHE A 295 -27.29 -20.28 -2.35
N THR A 296 -28.58 -20.15 -2.05
CA THR A 296 -29.53 -21.26 -2.05
C THR A 296 -30.94 -20.78 -2.42
N VAL A 297 -31.80 -21.71 -2.83
CA VAL A 297 -33.22 -21.46 -3.07
C VAL A 297 -34.01 -22.35 -2.11
N ARG A 298 -34.94 -21.73 -1.38
CA ARG A 298 -35.91 -22.44 -0.54
C ARG A 298 -37.29 -22.38 -1.17
N THR A 299 -38.01 -23.47 -1.00
CA THR A 299 -39.38 -23.64 -1.47
C THR A 299 -40.24 -24.18 -0.34
N ARG A 300 -41.49 -23.76 -0.27
CA ARG A 300 -42.48 -24.19 0.71
C ARG A 300 -43.81 -24.42 0.02
N THR A 301 -44.39 -25.57 0.37
CA THR A 301 -45.67 -26.08 -0.14
C THR A 301 -46.43 -26.71 1.04
N ASP A 302 -47.69 -27.07 0.85
CA ASP A 302 -48.45 -27.80 1.87
C ASP A 302 -47.88 -29.20 2.16
N ALA A 303 -47.13 -29.78 1.20
CA ALA A 303 -46.43 -31.05 1.36
C ALA A 303 -45.13 -30.95 2.19
N GLY A 304 -44.55 -29.76 2.34
CA GLY A 304 -43.32 -29.52 3.10
C GLY A 304 -42.47 -28.35 2.59
N GLU A 305 -41.36 -28.12 3.30
CA GLU A 305 -40.27 -27.21 2.89
C GLU A 305 -39.11 -28.00 2.27
N PHE A 306 -38.51 -27.44 1.22
CA PHE A 306 -37.27 -27.92 0.63
C PHE A 306 -36.25 -26.77 0.54
N GLN A 307 -34.97 -27.10 0.77
CA GLN A 307 -33.85 -26.19 0.62
C GLN A 307 -32.85 -26.82 -0.35
N MET A 308 -32.46 -26.08 -1.39
CA MET A 308 -31.44 -26.54 -2.33
C MET A 308 -30.11 -26.75 -1.60
N PRO A 309 -29.46 -27.92 -1.72
CA PRO A 309 -28.13 -28.14 -1.17
C PRO A 309 -27.13 -27.07 -1.65
N PHE A 310 -26.17 -26.72 -0.80
CA PHE A 310 -25.12 -25.78 -1.17
C PHE A 310 -24.21 -26.37 -2.25
N ASP A 311 -23.94 -25.57 -3.29
CA ASP A 311 -23.00 -25.87 -4.35
C ASP A 311 -22.06 -24.67 -4.51
N PRO A 312 -20.73 -24.84 -4.35
CA PRO A 312 -19.75 -23.75 -4.51
C PRO A 312 -19.83 -23.05 -5.87
N ARG A 313 -20.27 -23.74 -6.93
CA ARG A 313 -20.40 -23.19 -8.29
C ARG A 313 -21.53 -22.16 -8.44
N ASN A 314 -22.40 -22.06 -7.42
CA ASN A 314 -23.48 -21.10 -7.36
C ASN A 314 -23.14 -19.92 -6.41
N GLU A 315 -21.92 -19.83 -5.87
CA GLU A 315 -21.54 -18.67 -5.07
C GLU A 315 -21.57 -17.38 -5.91
N ILE A 316 -21.94 -16.27 -5.27
CA ILE A 316 -22.13 -14.98 -5.92
C ILE A 316 -21.23 -13.95 -5.25
N TYR A 317 -20.38 -13.29 -6.01
CA TYR A 317 -19.64 -12.11 -5.55
C TYR A 317 -20.51 -10.86 -5.76
N ILE A 318 -20.64 -10.04 -4.72
CA ILE A 318 -21.29 -8.73 -4.78
C ILE A 318 -20.24 -7.65 -4.52
N LEU A 319 -20.13 -6.70 -5.44
CA LEU A 319 -19.18 -5.58 -5.42
C LEU A 319 -19.88 -4.22 -5.24
N PHE A 320 -19.09 -3.18 -4.95
CA PHE A 320 -19.53 -1.79 -5.02
C PHE A 320 -19.94 -1.40 -6.46
N ASN A 321 -20.87 -0.44 -6.60
CA ASN A 321 -21.43 -0.05 -7.89
C ASN A 321 -21.27 1.45 -8.25
N PRO A 322 -20.16 1.82 -8.93
CA PRO A 322 -19.96 3.15 -9.50
C PRO A 322 -21.01 3.60 -10.53
N TRP A 323 -21.82 2.69 -11.08
CA TRP A 323 -22.89 3.00 -12.04
C TRP A 323 -24.27 3.23 -11.39
N CYS A 324 -24.42 3.00 -10.08
CA CYS A 324 -25.70 3.13 -9.37
C CYS A 324 -25.77 4.46 -8.59
N PRO A 325 -26.67 5.42 -8.92
CA PRO A 325 -26.77 6.72 -8.22
C PRO A 325 -27.01 6.63 -6.70
N ASP A 326 -27.68 5.55 -6.27
CA ASP A 326 -27.99 5.27 -4.87
C ASP A 326 -26.81 4.66 -4.09
N ASP A 327 -25.71 4.28 -4.76
CA ASP A 327 -24.50 3.79 -4.11
C ASP A 327 -23.65 4.98 -3.59
N PRO A 328 -23.05 4.92 -2.39
CA PRO A 328 -22.06 5.90 -1.95
C PRO A 328 -20.81 6.00 -2.83
N VAL A 329 -20.50 5.05 -3.71
CA VAL A 329 -19.35 5.16 -4.65
C VAL A 329 -19.73 5.60 -6.07
N TYR A 330 -20.96 6.09 -6.29
CA TYR A 330 -21.44 6.50 -7.60
C TYR A 330 -20.52 7.53 -8.29
N VAL A 331 -20.15 7.26 -9.54
CA VAL A 331 -19.42 8.18 -10.43
C VAL A 331 -20.34 8.47 -11.62
N ASP A 332 -20.67 9.74 -11.85
CA ASP A 332 -21.54 10.20 -12.95
C ASP A 332 -20.81 10.37 -14.29
N HIS A 333 -19.47 10.38 -14.27
CA HIS A 333 -18.60 10.47 -15.44
C HIS A 333 -18.22 9.08 -15.98
N GLU A 334 -18.61 8.74 -17.21
CA GLU A 334 -18.34 7.41 -17.80
C GLU A 334 -16.86 7.18 -18.09
N ASP A 335 -16.15 8.18 -18.60
CA ASP A 335 -14.71 8.17 -18.82
C ASP A 335 -13.92 7.95 -17.52
N TRP A 336 -14.40 8.51 -16.41
CA TRP A 336 -13.87 8.25 -15.07
C TRP A 336 -14.13 6.82 -14.60
N ARG A 337 -15.28 6.21 -14.92
CA ARG A 337 -15.53 4.78 -14.63
C ARG A 337 -14.61 3.88 -15.44
N GLN A 338 -14.37 4.21 -16.70
CA GLN A 338 -13.39 3.52 -17.54
C GLN A 338 -11.97 3.63 -16.96
N GLU A 339 -11.50 4.84 -16.61
CA GLU A 339 -10.13 5.03 -16.11
C GLU A 339 -9.92 4.57 -14.67
N TYR A 340 -10.84 4.87 -13.76
CA TYR A 340 -10.64 4.72 -12.32
C TYR A 340 -11.23 3.44 -11.72
N VAL A 341 -11.96 2.64 -12.51
CA VAL A 341 -12.50 1.33 -12.09
C VAL A 341 -12.06 0.22 -13.05
N LEU A 342 -12.23 0.40 -14.36
CA LEU A 342 -12.04 -0.67 -15.34
C LEU A 342 -10.62 -0.77 -15.92
N ASN A 343 -9.85 0.33 -15.98
CA ASN A 343 -8.48 0.28 -16.49
C ASN A 343 -7.56 -0.51 -15.52
N GLU A 344 -6.82 -1.48 -16.06
CA GLU A 344 -5.88 -2.34 -15.32
C GLU A 344 -4.43 -1.83 -15.38
N SER A 345 -4.14 -0.76 -16.13
CA SER A 345 -2.80 -0.22 -16.34
C SER A 345 -2.70 1.22 -15.85
N GLY A 346 -1.86 1.45 -14.84
CA GLY A 346 -1.59 2.76 -14.25
C GLY A 346 -0.29 3.39 -14.73
N ARG A 347 -0.14 4.68 -14.43
CA ARG A 347 1.12 5.42 -14.47
C ARG A 347 1.33 6.06 -13.11
N ILE A 348 2.49 5.79 -12.50
CA ILE A 348 2.91 6.38 -11.23
C ILE A 348 4.13 7.26 -11.52
N TYR A 349 4.12 8.48 -11.01
CA TYR A 349 5.19 9.45 -11.21
C TYR A 349 6.13 9.44 -10.00
N TYR A 350 7.41 9.74 -10.23
CA TYR A 350 8.45 9.68 -9.20
C TYR A 350 9.61 10.64 -9.52
N GLY A 351 10.56 10.76 -8.60
CA GLY A 351 11.77 11.57 -8.79
C GLY A 351 11.65 12.94 -8.13
N THR A 352 11.77 14.01 -8.90
CA THR A 352 11.62 15.40 -8.41
C THR A 352 10.75 16.19 -9.38
N GLU A 353 10.18 17.31 -8.95
CA GLU A 353 9.37 18.21 -9.80
C GLU A 353 10.11 18.63 -11.09
N ALA A 354 11.39 18.96 -10.98
CA ALA A 354 12.24 19.31 -12.12
C ALA A 354 12.66 18.10 -12.99
N GLN A 355 12.57 16.87 -12.46
CA GLN A 355 13.01 15.65 -13.15
C GLN A 355 12.08 14.46 -12.89
N ILE A 356 10.83 14.63 -13.32
CA ILE A 356 9.77 13.63 -13.23
C ILE A 356 10.16 12.38 -14.01
N GLY A 357 10.19 11.24 -13.34
CA GLY A 357 10.15 9.91 -13.93
C GLY A 357 8.71 9.39 -13.95
N GLU A 358 8.43 8.46 -14.86
CA GLU A 358 7.13 7.79 -14.97
C GLU A 358 7.32 6.27 -14.99
N ARG A 359 6.47 5.53 -14.28
CA ARG A 359 6.48 4.06 -14.27
C ARG A 359 5.09 3.55 -14.62
N THR A 360 5.00 2.63 -15.57
CA THR A 360 3.77 1.86 -15.78
C THR A 360 3.61 0.82 -14.69
N TRP A 361 2.40 0.67 -14.16
CA TRP A 361 2.07 -0.32 -13.13
C TRP A 361 0.90 -1.19 -13.57
N ASN A 362 1.06 -2.51 -13.52
CA ASN A 362 -0.05 -3.43 -13.76
C ASN A 362 -0.88 -3.57 -12.47
N TYR A 363 -2.07 -2.98 -12.44
CA TYR A 363 -3.02 -3.23 -11.34
C TYR A 363 -3.56 -4.67 -11.44
N GLY A 364 -4.00 -5.08 -12.63
CA GLY A 364 -4.44 -6.46 -12.90
C GLY A 364 -5.59 -6.94 -12.00
N GLN A 365 -6.52 -6.05 -11.64
CA GLN A 365 -7.62 -6.36 -10.72
C GLN A 365 -8.55 -7.49 -11.21
N PHE A 366 -8.51 -7.85 -12.50
CA PHE A 366 -9.35 -8.88 -13.08
C PHE A 366 -8.68 -10.25 -13.22
N ASP A 367 -7.35 -10.34 -13.02
CA ASP A 367 -6.62 -11.61 -13.10
C ASP A 367 -7.09 -12.61 -12.02
N HIS A 368 -7.26 -13.88 -12.40
CA HIS A 368 -7.81 -14.90 -11.51
C HIS A 368 -7.02 -15.03 -10.19
N GLY A 369 -7.73 -14.91 -9.07
CA GLY A 369 -7.22 -14.96 -7.70
C GLY A 369 -7.08 -13.59 -7.03
N VAL A 370 -7.06 -12.49 -7.79
CA VAL A 370 -6.88 -11.13 -7.23
C VAL A 370 -8.11 -10.70 -6.42
N LEU A 371 -9.33 -10.98 -6.87
CA LEU A 371 -10.55 -10.70 -6.10
C LEU A 371 -10.62 -11.49 -4.80
N ASP A 372 -10.19 -12.75 -4.79
CA ASP A 372 -10.11 -13.53 -3.55
C ASP A 372 -9.03 -13.00 -2.60
N ALA A 373 -7.89 -12.50 -3.12
CA ALA A 373 -6.88 -11.82 -2.30
C ALA A 373 -7.45 -10.54 -1.66
N CYS A 374 -8.21 -9.75 -2.41
CA CYS A 374 -8.87 -8.53 -1.90
C CYS A 374 -9.87 -8.84 -0.78
N LEU A 375 -10.67 -9.90 -0.93
CA LEU A 375 -11.59 -10.33 0.13
C LEU A 375 -10.86 -11.00 1.32
N TYR A 376 -9.77 -11.71 1.05
CA TYR A 376 -8.92 -12.31 2.08
C TYR A 376 -8.24 -11.25 2.97
N ILE A 377 -7.87 -10.08 2.42
CA ILE A 377 -7.38 -8.95 3.21
C ILE A 377 -8.42 -8.52 4.28
N LEU A 378 -9.69 -8.37 3.89
CA LEU A 378 -10.78 -8.01 4.80
C LEU A 378 -11.06 -9.12 5.84
N ASP A 379 -11.00 -10.39 5.42
CA ASP A 379 -11.13 -11.55 6.31
C ASP A 379 -9.96 -11.61 7.33
N ARG A 380 -8.72 -11.35 6.87
CA ARG A 380 -7.50 -11.45 7.67
C ARG A 380 -7.42 -10.39 8.77
N ARG A 381 -7.97 -9.18 8.54
CA ARG A 381 -8.15 -8.16 9.59
C ARG A 381 -9.17 -8.58 10.65
N GLY A 382 -10.06 -9.51 10.34
CA GLY A 382 -11.28 -9.78 11.10
C GLY A 382 -12.37 -8.74 10.88
N MET A 383 -12.39 -8.04 9.73
CA MET A 383 -13.38 -6.99 9.46
C MET A 383 -14.80 -7.58 9.45
N PRO A 384 -15.71 -7.13 10.34
CA PRO A 384 -17.08 -7.65 10.39
C PRO A 384 -17.81 -7.47 9.06
N TYR A 385 -18.42 -8.55 8.56
CA TYR A 385 -19.11 -8.54 7.26
C TYR A 385 -20.15 -7.42 7.12
N ALA A 386 -20.88 -7.10 8.19
CA ALA A 386 -21.85 -6.00 8.20
C ALA A 386 -21.24 -4.62 7.89
N GLY A 387 -19.96 -4.40 8.20
CA GLY A 387 -19.23 -3.16 7.89
C GLY A 387 -18.72 -3.09 6.45
N ARG A 388 -18.71 -4.19 5.68
CA ARG A 388 -18.20 -4.21 4.30
C ARG A 388 -19.15 -3.59 3.27
N GLY A 389 -20.29 -3.07 3.70
CA GLY A 389 -21.16 -2.24 2.87
C GLY A 389 -20.76 -0.75 2.84
N ASP A 390 -19.88 -0.30 3.74
CA ASP A 390 -19.45 1.09 3.85
C ASP A 390 -18.07 1.30 3.18
N PRO A 391 -17.96 2.14 2.13
CA PRO A 391 -16.67 2.39 1.48
C PRO A 391 -15.69 3.14 2.39
N VAL A 392 -16.15 3.91 3.39
CA VAL A 392 -15.28 4.62 4.35
C VAL A 392 -14.55 3.59 5.23
N SER A 393 -15.32 2.70 5.88
CA SER A 393 -14.78 1.60 6.69
C SER A 393 -13.90 0.64 5.89
N VAL A 394 -14.31 0.28 4.67
CA VAL A 394 -13.49 -0.60 3.80
C VAL A 394 -12.16 0.07 3.45
N SER A 395 -12.18 1.32 2.98
CA SER A 395 -10.95 2.02 2.55
C SER A 395 -9.94 2.18 3.69
N ARG A 396 -10.43 2.48 4.91
CA ARG A 396 -9.59 2.57 6.12
C ARG A 396 -9.02 1.23 6.58
N VAL A 397 -9.75 0.13 6.38
CA VAL A 397 -9.22 -1.22 6.61
C VAL A 397 -8.17 -1.59 5.57
N ILE A 398 -8.34 -1.17 4.31
CA ILE A 398 -7.34 -1.40 3.26
C ILE A 398 -6.06 -0.60 3.51
N SER A 399 -6.10 0.66 3.96
CA SER A 399 -4.86 1.38 4.30
C SER A 399 -4.07 0.73 5.43
N ALA A 400 -4.75 0.23 6.46
CA ALA A 400 -4.12 -0.56 7.53
C ALA A 400 -3.51 -1.87 7.00
N MET A 401 -4.28 -2.64 6.22
CA MET A 401 -3.90 -4.01 5.86
C MET A 401 -2.99 -4.13 4.63
N VAL A 402 -2.80 -3.09 3.84
CA VAL A 402 -1.85 -3.14 2.71
C VAL A 402 -0.40 -3.05 3.20
N ASN A 403 -0.14 -2.45 4.37
CA ASN A 403 1.14 -2.59 5.06
C ASN A 403 1.14 -3.73 6.10
N SER A 404 2.32 -4.18 6.50
CA SER A 404 2.49 -5.34 7.39
C SER A 404 2.56 -5.00 8.88
N LEU A 405 2.64 -3.71 9.25
CA LEU A 405 2.73 -3.33 10.66
C LEU A 405 1.40 -3.63 11.36
N ASP A 406 1.47 -3.87 12.67
CA ASP A 406 0.37 -4.24 13.57
C ASP A 406 -0.35 -5.58 13.24
N ASP A 407 -0.91 -5.71 12.03
CA ASP A 407 -1.89 -6.73 11.66
C ASP A 407 -1.36 -7.84 10.72
N ASN A 408 -0.06 -7.86 10.39
CA ASN A 408 0.54 -8.79 9.42
C ASN A 408 -0.13 -8.73 8.02
N GLY A 409 -0.41 -7.50 7.56
CA GLY A 409 -0.95 -7.21 6.24
C GLY A 409 0.01 -7.48 5.07
N VAL A 410 -0.28 -6.93 3.89
CA VAL A 410 0.24 -7.42 2.60
C VAL A 410 1.73 -7.19 2.40
N LEU A 411 2.24 -5.96 2.60
CA LEU A 411 3.61 -5.57 2.22
C LEU A 411 4.47 -5.18 3.42
N ILE A 412 5.71 -5.69 3.46
CA ILE A 412 6.73 -5.25 4.41
C ILE A 412 7.42 -4.01 3.84
N GLY A 413 7.34 -2.87 4.53
CA GLY A 413 8.07 -1.65 4.17
C GLY A 413 9.57 -1.80 4.39
N ASN A 414 10.40 -1.31 3.46
CA ASN A 414 11.85 -1.25 3.64
C ASN A 414 12.47 -0.13 2.80
N TRP A 415 13.24 0.73 3.46
CA TRP A 415 13.94 1.90 2.88
C TRP A 415 15.46 1.86 3.14
N SER A 416 16.00 0.74 3.62
CA SER A 416 17.40 0.64 4.08
C SER A 416 18.45 0.54 2.96
N GLY A 417 18.03 0.25 1.72
CA GLY A 417 18.93 -0.14 0.62
C GLY A 417 19.35 -1.61 0.61
N ASP A 418 19.11 -2.38 1.69
CA ASP A 418 19.31 -3.82 1.71
C ASP A 418 17.99 -4.57 1.49
N TYR A 419 17.86 -5.20 0.31
CA TYR A 419 16.74 -6.05 -0.07
C TYR A 419 17.12 -7.54 -0.19
N SER A 420 18.28 -7.95 0.33
CA SER A 420 18.83 -9.32 0.20
C SER A 420 17.89 -10.46 0.64
N ARG A 421 16.86 -10.14 1.44
CA ARG A 421 15.83 -11.07 1.95
C ARG A 421 14.48 -11.01 1.21
N GLY A 422 14.37 -10.25 0.12
CA GLY A 422 13.12 -10.08 -0.62
C GLY A 422 13.32 -9.52 -2.03
N THR A 423 12.29 -8.88 -2.57
CA THR A 423 12.36 -8.13 -3.85
C THR A 423 12.64 -6.66 -3.56
N ASN A 424 13.58 -6.07 -4.33
CA ASN A 424 13.79 -4.62 -4.38
C ASN A 424 12.48 -3.91 -4.74
N PRO A 425 11.99 -2.93 -3.95
CA PRO A 425 10.74 -2.20 -4.22
C PRO A 425 10.66 -1.60 -5.64
N SER A 426 11.82 -1.24 -6.22
CA SER A 426 11.91 -0.69 -7.58
C SER A 426 11.90 -1.73 -8.69
N ALA A 427 11.91 -3.03 -8.37
CA ALA A 427 11.83 -4.13 -9.34
C ALA A 427 10.39 -4.55 -9.64
N TRP A 428 9.42 -4.24 -8.79
CA TRP A 428 8.01 -4.56 -9.04
C TRP A 428 7.45 -3.83 -10.27
N VAL A 429 6.67 -4.56 -11.07
CA VAL A 429 5.98 -4.07 -12.28
C VAL A 429 4.45 -4.01 -12.12
N GLY A 430 3.91 -4.60 -11.05
CA GLY A 430 2.48 -4.74 -10.83
C GLY A 430 2.12 -5.33 -9.48
N SER A 431 0.82 -5.36 -9.18
CA SER A 431 0.26 -5.82 -7.91
C SER A 431 -0.03 -7.32 -7.88
N VAL A 432 -0.12 -7.99 -9.05
CA VAL A 432 -0.65 -9.35 -9.16
C VAL A 432 0.25 -10.36 -8.44
N GLU A 433 1.58 -10.29 -8.64
CA GLU A 433 2.52 -11.19 -7.95
C GLU A 433 2.45 -11.02 -6.42
N ILE A 434 2.36 -9.77 -5.94
CA ILE A 434 2.29 -9.42 -4.52
C ILE A 434 1.03 -10.01 -3.88
N LEU A 435 -0.15 -9.71 -4.45
CA LEU A 435 -1.44 -10.14 -3.90
C LEU A 435 -1.63 -11.66 -3.94
N LEU A 436 -1.23 -12.31 -5.04
CA LEU A 436 -1.31 -13.77 -5.14
C LEU A 436 -0.30 -14.47 -4.23
N SER A 437 0.88 -13.90 -4.01
CA SER A 437 1.84 -14.43 -3.04
C SER A 437 1.31 -14.33 -1.60
N TYR A 438 0.71 -13.18 -1.23
CA TYR A 438 0.07 -13.00 0.07
C TYR A 438 -1.08 -14.00 0.30
N LEU A 439 -1.99 -14.15 -0.66
CA LEU A 439 -3.11 -15.11 -0.58
C LEU A 439 -2.65 -16.57 -0.45
N ARG A 440 -1.63 -16.95 -1.21
CA ARG A 440 -1.08 -18.33 -1.24
C ARG A 440 -0.32 -18.68 0.04
N THR A 441 0.40 -17.73 0.62
CA THR A 441 1.31 -17.98 1.74
C THR A 441 0.73 -17.61 3.10
N GLY A 442 -0.17 -16.63 3.17
CA GLY A 442 -0.67 -16.04 4.41
C GLY A 442 0.35 -15.16 5.15
N TYR A 443 1.49 -14.86 4.52
CA TYR A 443 2.59 -14.06 5.07
C TYR A 443 2.84 -12.80 4.25
N SER A 444 3.25 -11.72 4.93
CA SER A 444 3.59 -10.43 4.31
C SER A 444 4.76 -10.54 3.32
N VAL A 445 4.67 -9.78 2.23
CA VAL A 445 5.58 -9.82 1.08
C VAL A 445 6.70 -8.78 1.21
N PRO A 446 7.98 -9.17 1.21
CA PRO A 446 9.11 -8.25 1.19
C PRO A 446 9.52 -7.86 -0.26
N TYR A 447 9.67 -6.59 -0.64
CA TYR A 447 9.45 -5.36 0.11
C TYR A 447 8.67 -4.31 -0.68
N GLY A 448 8.05 -3.37 0.02
CA GLY A 448 7.35 -2.21 -0.53
C GLY A 448 7.98 -0.86 -0.13
N GLN A 449 7.72 0.14 -0.96
CA GLN A 449 7.90 1.59 -0.73
C GLN A 449 6.62 2.29 -1.22
N CYS A 450 6.43 3.60 -0.99
CA CYS A 450 5.11 4.25 -1.14
C CYS A 450 4.35 3.94 -2.45
N TRP A 451 5.00 3.99 -3.61
CA TRP A 451 4.37 3.65 -4.89
C TRP A 451 3.91 2.18 -5.00
N VAL A 452 4.58 1.26 -4.30
CA VAL A 452 4.21 -0.17 -4.24
C VAL A 452 2.96 -0.34 -3.39
N PHE A 453 2.91 0.34 -2.23
CA PHE A 453 1.70 0.38 -1.38
C PHE A 453 0.52 1.00 -2.16
N ALA A 454 0.72 2.17 -2.79
CA ALA A 454 -0.31 2.84 -3.57
C ALA A 454 -0.78 2.04 -4.80
N GLY A 455 0.13 1.30 -5.46
CA GLY A 455 -0.20 0.40 -6.57
C GLY A 455 -1.10 -0.76 -6.12
N VAL A 456 -0.76 -1.40 -4.99
CA VAL A 456 -1.56 -2.47 -4.39
C VAL A 456 -2.90 -1.95 -3.87
N THR A 457 -2.94 -0.82 -3.15
CA THR A 457 -4.20 -0.20 -2.69
C THR A 457 -5.13 0.15 -3.86
N THR A 458 -4.59 0.71 -4.96
CA THR A 458 -5.40 0.98 -6.17
C THR A 458 -6.01 -0.30 -6.72
N THR A 459 -5.22 -1.39 -6.78
CA THR A 459 -5.70 -2.69 -7.26
C THR A 459 -6.83 -3.21 -6.38
N VAL A 460 -6.66 -3.19 -5.07
CA VAL A 460 -7.65 -3.71 -4.12
C VAL A 460 -8.96 -2.91 -4.19
N LEU A 461 -8.88 -1.58 -4.19
CA LEU A 461 -10.07 -0.73 -4.20
C LEU A 461 -10.81 -0.79 -5.56
N ARG A 462 -10.09 -0.78 -6.70
CA ARG A 462 -10.69 -1.01 -8.04
C ARG A 462 -11.35 -2.39 -8.14
N CYS A 463 -10.70 -3.43 -7.60
CA CYS A 463 -11.20 -4.81 -7.57
C CYS A 463 -12.49 -4.95 -6.73
N LEU A 464 -12.66 -4.14 -5.68
CA LEU A 464 -13.90 -4.11 -4.90
C LEU A 464 -14.98 -3.22 -5.54
N GLY A 465 -14.62 -2.41 -6.53
CA GLY A 465 -15.53 -1.50 -7.24
C GLY A 465 -15.55 -0.07 -6.70
N ILE A 466 -14.53 0.37 -5.97
CA ILE A 466 -14.34 1.77 -5.59
C ILE A 466 -13.46 2.43 -6.66
N ALA A 467 -13.86 3.60 -7.15
CA ALA A 467 -13.06 4.33 -8.14
C ALA A 467 -11.84 4.95 -7.47
N THR A 468 -10.64 4.58 -7.91
CA THR A 468 -9.38 4.94 -7.23
C THR A 468 -8.27 5.28 -8.24
N ARG A 469 -7.44 6.28 -7.93
CA ARG A 469 -6.24 6.65 -8.70
C ARG A 469 -5.03 6.83 -7.77
N THR A 470 -3.83 6.56 -8.30
CA THR A 470 -2.57 6.90 -7.63
C THR A 470 -2.28 8.39 -7.79
N VAL A 471 -1.84 9.04 -6.72
CA VAL A 471 -1.45 10.45 -6.70
C VAL A 471 0.00 10.55 -6.24
N THR A 472 0.82 11.29 -6.98
CA THR A 472 2.21 11.62 -6.59
C THR A 472 2.28 13.08 -6.15
N ASN A 473 2.76 13.31 -4.94
CA ASN A 473 3.08 14.63 -4.38
C ASN A 473 4.60 14.86 -4.39
N TYR A 474 5.07 15.99 -4.89
CA TYR A 474 6.50 16.36 -4.90
C TYR A 474 6.85 17.31 -3.75
N ASN A 475 8.04 17.12 -3.17
CA ASN A 475 8.44 17.76 -1.92
C ASN A 475 7.38 17.51 -0.81
N SER A 476 7.05 16.24 -0.57
CA SER A 476 6.08 15.85 0.45
C SER A 476 6.72 15.97 1.83
N ALA A 477 6.15 16.80 2.71
CA ALA A 477 6.60 16.86 4.10
C ALA A 477 6.22 15.57 4.83
N HIS A 478 7.03 15.16 5.81
CA HIS A 478 6.68 14.14 6.80
C HIS A 478 6.80 14.78 8.19
N ASP A 479 5.75 15.48 8.59
CA ASP A 479 5.59 16.16 9.89
C ASP A 479 5.31 15.12 10.98
N THR A 480 6.21 15.02 11.96
CA THR A 480 6.13 14.06 13.06
C THR A 480 5.54 14.63 14.36
N ASP A 481 5.30 15.94 14.45
CA ASP A 481 4.84 16.62 15.68
C ASP A 481 3.51 17.39 15.53
N THR A 482 2.89 17.33 14.35
CA THR A 482 1.64 18.03 13.96
C THR A 482 1.72 19.56 14.11
N SER A 483 2.92 20.12 13.98
CA SER A 483 3.12 21.57 13.97
C SER A 483 2.75 22.23 12.66
N LEU A 484 2.59 21.44 11.59
CA LEU A 484 2.42 21.90 10.21
C LEU A 484 3.64 22.69 9.70
N THR A 485 4.80 22.53 10.34
CA THR A 485 6.05 23.21 9.99
C THR A 485 7.21 22.23 9.95
N MET A 486 8.12 22.40 8.99
CA MET A 486 9.31 21.57 8.85
C MET A 486 10.52 22.30 9.44
N ASP A 487 10.95 21.93 10.64
CA ASP A 487 12.02 22.62 11.37
C ASP A 487 13.42 22.13 10.94
N ILE A 488 14.28 23.05 10.48
CA ILE A 488 15.65 22.75 10.00
C ILE A 488 16.68 23.53 10.82
N TYR A 489 17.45 22.82 11.64
CA TYR A 489 18.43 23.35 12.58
C TYR A 489 19.87 23.39 12.03
N PHE A 490 20.56 24.49 12.33
CA PHE A 490 21.96 24.75 12.02
C PHE A 490 22.73 25.18 13.27
N ASP A 491 24.04 24.92 13.29
CA ASP A 491 24.96 25.47 14.29
C ASP A 491 25.32 26.95 14.02
N GLU A 492 26.13 27.53 14.89
CA GLU A 492 26.59 28.93 14.79
C GLU A 492 27.34 29.18 13.46
N ASN A 493 27.93 28.14 12.88
CA ASN A 493 28.75 28.17 11.66
C ASN A 493 27.94 27.83 10.39
N MET A 494 26.61 27.76 10.48
CA MET A 494 25.69 27.36 9.41
C MET A 494 25.93 25.93 8.89
N LYS A 495 26.42 25.02 9.74
CA LYS A 495 26.45 23.58 9.46
C LYS A 495 25.13 22.93 9.95
N PRO A 496 24.48 22.05 9.15
CA PRO A 496 23.28 21.32 9.60
C PRO A 496 23.52 20.50 10.88
N LEU A 497 22.53 20.50 11.78
CA LEU A 497 22.52 19.71 13.01
C LEU A 497 21.69 18.42 12.82
N GLU A 498 22.33 17.39 12.27
CA GLU A 498 21.72 16.07 11.95
C GLU A 498 20.92 15.45 13.11
N HIS A 499 21.30 15.71 14.37
CA HIS A 499 20.64 15.16 15.56
C HIS A 499 19.40 15.94 16.04
N LEU A 500 19.03 17.03 15.38
CA LEU A 500 17.80 17.79 15.61
C LEU A 500 16.87 17.76 14.38
N ASN A 501 17.42 17.50 13.19
CA ASN A 501 16.68 17.47 11.93
C ASN A 501 16.04 16.10 11.71
N HIS A 502 15.01 15.80 12.52
CA HIS A 502 14.28 14.53 12.46
C HIS A 502 13.20 14.50 11.38
N ASP A 503 12.51 15.63 11.15
CA ASP A 503 11.53 15.73 10.07
C ASP A 503 12.24 15.66 8.71
N SER A 504 11.57 15.03 7.73
CA SER A 504 12.13 14.82 6.41
C SER A 504 11.18 15.27 5.30
N VAL A 505 11.74 15.81 4.22
CA VAL A 505 10.97 16.08 2.99
C VAL A 505 11.29 15.00 1.99
N TRP A 506 10.28 14.22 1.65
CA TRP A 506 10.35 13.20 0.62
C TRP A 506 10.36 13.89 -0.74
N ASN A 507 11.30 13.53 -1.59
CA ASN A 507 11.43 14.07 -2.95
C ASN A 507 10.11 13.92 -3.71
N PHE A 508 9.47 12.77 -3.50
CA PHE A 508 8.09 12.50 -3.84
C PHE A 508 7.49 11.51 -2.84
N HIS A 509 6.18 11.60 -2.62
CA HIS A 509 5.38 10.58 -1.95
C HIS A 509 4.22 10.15 -2.87
N VAL A 510 3.67 8.96 -2.66
CA VAL A 510 2.59 8.40 -3.48
C VAL A 510 1.51 7.77 -2.59
N TRP A 511 0.28 8.24 -2.74
CA TRP A 511 -0.92 7.74 -2.06
C TRP A 511 -2.07 7.49 -3.05
N ASN A 512 -3.29 7.30 -2.54
CA ASN A 512 -4.48 7.02 -3.34
C ASN A 512 -5.59 8.07 -3.14
N ASP A 513 -6.11 8.60 -4.23
CA ASP A 513 -7.39 9.31 -4.28
C ASP A 513 -8.50 8.27 -4.51
N CYS A 514 -9.50 8.20 -3.62
CA CYS A 514 -10.59 7.23 -3.66
C CYS A 514 -11.95 7.94 -3.63
N TRP A 515 -12.82 7.67 -4.60
CA TRP A 515 -14.10 8.38 -4.76
C TRP A 515 -15.22 7.76 -3.92
N MET A 516 -15.80 8.53 -3.00
CA MET A 516 -16.96 8.12 -2.20
C MET A 516 -17.71 9.31 -1.58
N LYS A 517 -18.98 9.09 -1.23
CA LYS A 517 -19.74 9.97 -0.33
C LYS A 517 -19.23 9.84 1.11
N ARG A 518 -19.26 10.94 1.85
CA ARG A 518 -18.89 11.08 3.27
C ARG A 518 -20.13 11.41 4.11
N SER A 519 -21.07 10.47 4.15
CA SER A 519 -22.28 10.57 5.00
C SER A 519 -21.97 10.62 6.50
N ASP A 520 -20.71 10.43 6.88
CA ASP A 520 -20.15 10.58 8.22
C ASP A 520 -19.58 11.98 8.52
N LEU A 521 -19.65 12.90 7.55
CA LEU A 521 -19.27 14.32 7.61
C LEU A 521 -20.46 15.22 7.20
N PRO A 522 -20.36 16.56 7.37
CA PRO A 522 -21.30 17.50 6.77
C PRO A 522 -21.32 17.44 5.23
N SER A 523 -22.37 17.99 4.61
CA SER A 523 -22.46 18.13 3.16
C SER A 523 -21.31 18.98 2.59
N GLY A 524 -20.68 18.52 1.51
CA GLY A 524 -19.58 19.22 0.83
C GLY A 524 -18.24 18.49 0.87
N PHE A 525 -18.11 17.40 1.63
CA PHE A 525 -16.88 16.62 1.77
C PHE A 525 -16.85 15.30 0.98
N ASP A 526 -17.89 15.04 0.18
CA ASP A 526 -17.97 13.94 -0.80
C ASP A 526 -16.90 14.06 -1.90
N GLY A 527 -16.71 12.99 -2.68
CA GLY A 527 -15.82 12.97 -3.84
C GLY A 527 -14.49 12.31 -3.52
N TRP A 528 -13.38 12.88 -4.00
CA TRP A 528 -12.04 12.32 -3.76
C TRP A 528 -11.64 12.37 -2.29
N GLN A 529 -11.25 11.21 -1.77
CA GLN A 529 -10.71 11.04 -0.43
C GLN A 529 -9.29 10.47 -0.50
N VAL A 530 -8.34 11.09 0.20
CA VAL A 530 -6.98 10.58 0.36
C VAL A 530 -6.98 9.35 1.27
N VAL A 531 -6.36 8.28 0.80
CA VAL A 531 -6.10 7.04 1.51
C VAL A 531 -4.63 6.71 1.29
N ASP A 532 -3.83 6.67 2.36
CA ASP A 532 -2.42 6.25 2.29
C ASP A 532 -2.23 4.97 3.10
N ALA A 533 -1.65 3.97 2.44
CA ALA A 533 -1.30 2.68 3.03
C ALA A 533 0.18 2.59 3.42
N THR A 534 0.97 3.62 3.14
CA THR A 534 2.37 3.70 3.54
C THR A 534 2.43 3.90 5.06
N PRO A 535 3.15 3.06 5.82
CA PRO A 535 3.25 3.21 7.27
C PRO A 535 4.16 4.39 7.60
N GLN A 536 3.55 5.57 7.72
CA GLN A 536 4.18 6.83 8.11
C GLN A 536 3.86 7.12 9.58
N GLU A 537 2.66 7.65 9.86
CA GLU A 537 2.17 7.93 11.20
C GLU A 537 1.09 6.95 11.68
N THR A 538 0.88 6.88 13.00
CA THR A 538 -0.18 6.04 13.58
C THR A 538 -1.47 6.82 13.80
N SER A 539 -2.59 6.31 13.26
CA SER A 539 -3.91 6.86 13.53
C SER A 539 -4.65 6.01 14.55
N SER A 540 -4.86 6.57 15.75
CA SER A 540 -5.39 5.84 16.92
C SER A 540 -4.54 4.61 17.32
N GLY A 541 -3.21 4.69 17.13
CA GLY A 541 -2.27 3.62 17.50
C GLY A 541 -2.18 2.45 16.51
N ILE A 542 -2.64 2.64 15.26
CA ILE A 542 -2.51 1.69 14.15
C ILE A 542 -1.89 2.44 12.96
N PHE A 543 -0.97 1.81 12.22
CA PHE A 543 -0.44 2.37 10.97
C PHE A 543 -1.47 2.32 9.83
N CYS A 544 -2.35 3.33 9.79
CA CYS A 544 -3.34 3.54 8.75
C CYS A 544 -3.64 5.03 8.58
N CYS A 545 -3.95 5.44 7.35
CA CYS A 545 -4.31 6.82 7.06
C CYS A 545 -5.57 6.91 6.17
N GLY A 546 -6.42 7.90 6.46
CA GLY A 546 -7.63 8.21 5.70
C GLY A 546 -8.84 7.32 6.01
N PRO A 547 -9.96 7.48 5.25
CA PRO A 547 -10.13 8.43 4.16
C PRO A 547 -10.23 9.89 4.64
N CYS A 548 -9.40 10.76 4.08
CA CYS A 548 -9.37 12.20 4.33
C CYS A 548 -10.00 12.96 3.15
N SER A 549 -10.90 13.92 3.38
CA SER A 549 -11.54 14.65 2.28
C SER A 549 -10.59 15.68 1.68
N VAL A 550 -10.39 15.63 0.35
CA VAL A 550 -9.56 16.61 -0.39
C VAL A 550 -10.05 18.04 -0.19
N GLU A 551 -11.37 18.26 -0.05
CA GLU A 551 -11.95 19.57 0.25
C GLU A 551 -11.66 20.04 1.70
N SER A 552 -11.47 19.11 2.65
CA SER A 552 -11.01 19.47 4.01
C SER A 552 -9.55 19.90 4.00
N ILE A 553 -8.69 19.20 3.24
CA ILE A 553 -7.27 19.55 3.06
C ILE A 553 -7.16 20.94 2.41
N LYS A 554 -7.83 21.17 1.28
CA LYS A 554 -7.77 22.44 0.54
C LYS A 554 -8.11 23.68 1.37
N ASN A 555 -9.01 23.55 2.34
CA ASN A 555 -9.49 24.66 3.16
C ASN A 555 -8.91 24.67 4.59
N GLY A 556 -7.91 23.83 4.90
CA GLY A 556 -7.27 23.79 6.21
C GLY A 556 -8.16 23.31 7.36
N LEU A 557 -9.22 22.53 7.04
CA LEU A 557 -10.21 22.05 8.01
C LEU A 557 -9.72 20.79 8.73
N VAL A 558 -8.54 20.88 9.33
CA VAL A 558 -7.77 19.74 9.88
C VAL A 558 -8.46 18.99 11.02
N TYR A 559 -9.50 19.57 11.63
CA TYR A 559 -10.35 18.91 12.62
C TYR A 559 -11.37 17.91 12.01
N MET A 560 -11.50 17.86 10.68
CA MET A 560 -12.31 16.84 10.01
C MET A 560 -11.59 15.49 10.01
N LYS A 561 -12.36 14.40 10.16
CA LYS A 561 -11.84 13.03 10.09
C LYS A 561 -11.75 12.50 8.64
N TYR A 562 -10.78 11.67 8.30
CA TYR A 562 -9.72 11.11 9.14
C TYR A 562 -8.37 11.74 8.77
N ASP A 563 -7.46 11.86 9.74
CA ASP A 563 -6.02 12.09 9.52
C ASP A 563 -5.64 13.37 8.75
N THR A 564 -6.59 14.31 8.62
CA THR A 564 -6.44 15.58 7.90
C THR A 564 -5.28 16.48 8.36
N PRO A 565 -4.88 16.56 9.65
CA PRO A 565 -3.71 17.37 10.04
C PRO A 565 -2.43 16.86 9.38
N PHE A 566 -2.25 15.54 9.34
CA PHE A 566 -1.08 14.89 8.74
C PHE A 566 -1.05 15.12 7.22
N ILE A 567 -2.12 14.75 6.50
CA ILE A 567 -2.18 14.97 5.04
C ILE A 567 -2.07 16.46 4.66
N PHE A 568 -2.59 17.37 5.49
CA PHE A 568 -2.43 18.81 5.26
C PHE A 568 -0.96 19.24 5.34
N ALA A 569 -0.21 18.75 6.33
CA ALA A 569 1.21 19.01 6.45
C ALA A 569 1.97 18.53 5.20
N GLU A 570 1.69 17.30 4.72
CA GLU A 570 2.33 16.71 3.53
C GLU A 570 2.31 17.63 2.28
N VAL A 571 1.30 18.50 2.14
CA VAL A 571 1.11 19.38 0.98
C VAL A 571 1.23 20.89 1.24
N ASN A 572 1.19 21.36 2.48
CA ASN A 572 1.13 22.79 2.85
C ASN A 572 2.13 23.24 3.94
N SER A 573 3.03 22.39 4.44
CA SER A 573 3.96 22.82 5.50
C SER A 573 4.98 23.86 5.03
N ASP A 574 5.24 24.86 5.87
CA ASP A 574 6.33 25.83 5.65
C ASP A 574 7.64 25.30 6.26
N LYS A 575 8.79 25.55 5.60
CA LYS A 575 10.10 25.20 6.15
C LYS A 575 10.63 26.32 7.02
N VAL A 576 10.90 26.04 8.30
CA VAL A 576 11.40 27.01 9.27
C VAL A 576 12.87 26.72 9.56
N TYR A 577 13.75 27.65 9.20
CA TYR A 577 15.19 27.50 9.36
C TYR A 577 15.63 28.15 10.67
N TRP A 578 16.24 27.36 11.56
CA TRP A 578 16.69 27.76 12.88
C TRP A 578 18.23 27.76 12.96
N GLN A 579 18.81 28.81 13.52
CA GLN A 579 20.25 28.88 13.79
C GLN A 579 20.52 28.93 15.30
N ARG A 580 21.44 28.09 15.79
CA ARG A 580 21.97 28.19 17.14
C ARG A 580 22.77 29.48 17.31
N GLN A 581 22.49 30.21 18.38
CA GLN A 581 23.18 31.45 18.77
C GLN A 581 24.32 31.15 19.75
N ASP A 582 25.24 32.10 19.96
CA ASP A 582 26.41 31.94 20.84
C ASP A 582 26.05 31.62 22.32
N ASP A 583 24.82 31.95 22.75
CA ASP A 583 24.31 31.63 24.09
C ASP A 583 23.64 30.24 24.19
N GLY A 584 23.62 29.48 23.08
CA GLY A 584 22.98 28.18 22.97
C GLY A 584 21.48 28.20 22.65
N SER A 585 20.85 29.38 22.57
CA SER A 585 19.46 29.51 22.12
C SER A 585 19.31 29.29 20.61
N PHE A 586 18.08 29.08 20.14
CA PHE A 586 17.78 28.99 18.71
C PHE A 586 16.89 30.15 18.27
N LYS A 587 17.18 30.69 17.09
CA LYS A 587 16.43 31.78 16.46
C LYS A 587 16.00 31.37 15.05
N ILE A 588 14.77 31.67 14.66
CA ILE A 588 14.32 31.61 13.27
C ILE A 588 15.13 32.62 12.45
N VAL A 589 15.83 32.14 11.43
CA VAL A 589 16.64 32.97 10.51
C VAL A 589 16.03 33.08 9.12
N TYR A 590 15.17 32.13 8.72
CA TYR A 590 14.47 32.15 7.45
C TYR A 590 13.22 31.25 7.52
N VAL A 591 12.19 31.58 6.74
CA VAL A 591 11.02 30.72 6.50
C VAL A 591 10.84 30.59 4.99
N GLU A 592 11.03 29.39 4.46
CA GLU A 592 10.81 29.09 3.04
C GLU A 592 9.34 28.66 2.88
N GLU A 593 8.48 29.66 2.74
CA GLU A 593 7.08 29.47 2.32
C GLU A 593 7.05 28.79 0.95
N LYS A 594 5.99 28.02 0.66
CA LYS A 594 5.75 27.37 -0.66
C LYS A 594 6.74 26.24 -1.02
N ALA A 595 7.51 25.75 -0.06
CA ALA A 595 8.55 24.73 -0.29
C ALA A 595 8.03 23.28 -0.37
N ILE A 596 6.80 23.03 0.07
CA ILE A 596 6.19 21.71 0.24
C ILE A 596 4.99 21.56 -0.70
N GLY A 597 4.77 20.33 -1.17
CA GLY A 597 3.67 19.99 -2.06
C GLY A 597 3.65 20.81 -3.34
N THR A 598 4.81 21.03 -3.95
CA THR A 598 4.98 22.00 -5.05
C THR A 598 4.29 21.58 -6.33
N LEU A 599 4.10 20.27 -6.51
CA LEU A 599 3.32 19.67 -7.60
C LEU A 599 2.64 18.40 -7.08
N ILE A 600 1.33 18.27 -7.33
CA ILE A 600 0.55 17.06 -7.05
C ILE A 600 -0.06 16.58 -8.38
N CYS A 601 0.17 15.33 -8.75
CA CYS A 601 -0.18 14.84 -10.07
C CYS A 601 -0.70 13.40 -10.10
N THR A 602 -1.42 13.07 -11.16
CA THR A 602 -1.97 11.72 -11.40
C THR A 602 -1.93 11.38 -12.90
N LYS A 603 -2.35 10.17 -13.28
CA LYS A 603 -2.50 9.77 -14.68
C LYS A 603 -3.79 10.37 -15.24
N ALA A 604 -3.70 11.07 -16.35
CA ALA A 604 -4.84 11.65 -17.04
C ALA A 604 -5.83 10.58 -17.54
N VAL A 605 -7.12 10.91 -17.51
CA VAL A 605 -8.20 10.06 -18.02
C VAL A 605 -7.98 9.70 -19.49
N GLY A 606 -8.06 8.41 -19.82
CA GLY A 606 -7.98 7.91 -21.20
C GLY A 606 -6.62 8.04 -21.90
N SER A 607 -5.57 8.50 -21.22
CA SER A 607 -4.22 8.63 -21.81
C SER A 607 -3.12 8.26 -20.81
N ASN A 608 -1.87 8.14 -21.29
CA ASN A 608 -0.70 7.94 -20.42
C ASN A 608 -0.06 9.26 -19.94
N MET A 609 -0.68 10.41 -20.24
CA MET A 609 -0.14 11.73 -19.88
C MET A 609 -0.31 12.01 -18.38
N ARG A 610 0.56 12.86 -17.85
CA ARG A 610 0.46 13.40 -16.49
C ARG A 610 -0.59 14.51 -16.43
N GLU A 611 -1.47 14.46 -15.44
CA GLU A 611 -2.42 15.51 -15.07
C GLU A 611 -1.93 16.20 -13.79
N ASP A 612 -1.99 17.53 -13.75
CA ASP A 612 -1.70 18.33 -12.55
C ASP A 612 -3.00 18.60 -11.79
N ILE A 613 -3.05 18.14 -10.54
CA ILE A 613 -4.20 18.24 -9.63
C ILE A 613 -3.87 19.06 -8.37
N THR A 614 -2.76 19.79 -8.34
CA THR A 614 -2.34 20.62 -7.19
C THR A 614 -3.45 21.56 -6.73
N HIS A 615 -4.19 22.12 -7.70
CA HIS A 615 -5.31 23.03 -7.52
C HIS A 615 -6.56 22.43 -6.82
N ILE A 616 -6.67 21.10 -6.67
CA ILE A 616 -7.73 20.47 -5.85
C ILE A 616 -7.29 20.26 -4.40
N TYR A 617 -5.98 20.19 -4.14
CA TYR A 617 -5.41 19.96 -2.80
C TYR A 617 -5.10 21.23 -2.04
N LYS A 618 -4.77 22.33 -2.73
CA LYS A 618 -4.53 23.64 -2.13
C LYS A 618 -4.92 24.80 -3.04
N HIS A 619 -5.06 25.99 -2.45
CA HIS A 619 -5.27 27.23 -3.20
C HIS A 619 -3.94 27.71 -3.82
N PRO A 620 -3.96 28.61 -4.82
CA PRO A 620 -2.74 29.11 -5.45
C PRO A 620 -1.79 29.80 -4.48
N GLU A 621 -0.50 29.48 -4.58
CA GLU A 621 0.56 29.91 -3.67
C GLU A 621 0.73 31.44 -3.57
N GLY A 622 0.52 32.01 -2.38
CA GLY A 622 0.52 33.46 -2.13
C GLY A 622 -0.80 34.16 -2.41
N SER A 623 -1.91 33.41 -2.46
CA SER A 623 -3.26 33.97 -2.43
C SER A 623 -3.79 34.07 -1.00
N ASP A 624 -4.67 35.04 -0.73
CA ASP A 624 -5.30 35.18 0.59
C ASP A 624 -6.03 33.89 1.04
N ALA A 625 -6.50 33.08 0.08
CA ALA A 625 -7.19 31.81 0.35
C ALA A 625 -6.23 30.70 0.78
N GLU A 626 -5.02 30.62 0.20
CA GLU A 626 -3.95 29.72 0.63
C GLU A 626 -3.52 30.07 2.06
N ARG A 627 -3.14 31.34 2.29
CA ARG A 627 -2.62 31.77 3.59
C ARG A 627 -3.65 31.60 4.71
N LYS A 628 -4.93 31.87 4.42
CA LYS A 628 -6.03 31.61 5.35
C LYS A 628 -6.24 30.12 5.64
N ALA A 629 -6.03 29.22 4.68
CA ALA A 629 -6.10 27.79 4.92
C ALA A 629 -4.98 27.34 5.86
N VAL A 630 -3.73 27.78 5.63
CA VAL A 630 -2.60 27.49 6.53
C VAL A 630 -2.82 28.07 7.93
N GLU A 631 -3.35 29.29 8.06
CA GLU A 631 -3.71 29.88 9.36
C GLU A 631 -4.84 29.11 10.07
N THR A 632 -5.85 28.67 9.32
CA THR A 632 -6.96 27.87 9.88
C THR A 632 -6.45 26.52 10.40
N ALA A 633 -5.51 25.89 9.68
CA ALA A 633 -4.88 24.65 10.10
C ALA A 633 -3.95 24.86 11.31
N ALA A 634 -3.07 25.87 11.27
CA ALA A 634 -2.12 26.18 12.34
C ALA A 634 -2.81 26.60 13.65
N ALA A 635 -3.98 27.23 13.58
CA ALA A 635 -4.80 27.53 14.76
C ALA A 635 -5.34 26.28 15.49
N HIS A 636 -5.28 25.11 14.86
CA HIS A 636 -5.63 23.80 15.44
C HIS A 636 -4.41 22.88 15.63
N GLY A 637 -3.20 23.33 15.25
CA GLY A 637 -1.94 22.59 15.38
C GLY A 637 -1.17 22.91 16.68
N SER A 638 0.01 22.32 16.83
CA SER A 638 0.81 22.44 18.07
C SER A 638 1.56 23.79 18.22
N LYS A 639 1.81 24.52 17.11
CA LYS A 639 2.58 25.78 17.08
C LYS A 639 1.79 26.97 16.47
N PRO A 640 0.71 27.48 17.10
CA PRO A 640 -0.17 28.50 16.49
C PRO A 640 0.46 29.90 16.28
N ASN A 641 1.64 30.17 16.85
CA ASN A 641 2.29 31.49 16.82
C ASN A 641 3.53 31.59 15.91
N VAL A 642 3.86 30.57 15.09
CA VAL A 642 5.10 30.57 14.26
C VAL A 642 5.24 31.82 13.40
N TYR A 643 4.13 32.31 12.85
CA TYR A 643 4.08 33.44 11.91
C TYR A 643 4.06 34.83 12.59
N ALA A 644 4.16 34.90 13.92
CA ALA A 644 4.05 36.16 14.68
C ALA A 644 5.27 37.10 14.57
N THR A 645 6.36 36.66 13.94
CA THR A 645 7.60 37.43 13.74
C THR A 645 8.05 37.41 12.29
N ARG A 646 7.75 38.48 11.55
CA ARG A 646 8.20 38.72 10.17
C ARG A 646 8.96 40.05 10.10
N ASP A 647 10.28 40.00 10.26
CA ASP A 647 11.19 41.15 10.07
C ASP A 647 12.50 40.69 9.41
N SER A 648 12.50 40.55 8.09
CA SER A 648 13.72 40.64 7.29
C SER A 648 13.41 41.09 5.87
N ALA A 649 14.22 42.00 5.33
CA ALA A 649 14.20 42.36 3.92
C ALA A 649 15.34 41.63 3.21
N GLU A 650 15.02 40.79 2.25
CA GLU A 650 16.00 40.03 1.47
C GLU A 650 16.47 40.85 0.26
N ASP A 651 17.80 40.91 0.06
CA ASP A 651 18.39 41.54 -1.13
C ASP A 651 19.32 40.62 -1.94
N VAL A 652 19.63 39.42 -1.44
CA VAL A 652 20.27 38.35 -2.22
C VAL A 652 19.37 37.11 -2.26
N SER A 653 19.15 36.53 -3.46
CA SER A 653 18.40 35.28 -3.64
C SER A 653 19.26 34.14 -4.18
N VAL A 654 18.98 32.91 -3.75
CA VAL A 654 19.72 31.68 -4.13
C VAL A 654 18.89 30.77 -5.01
N GLN A 655 19.46 30.33 -6.12
CA GLN A 655 18.93 29.28 -6.99
C GLN A 655 20.00 28.19 -7.19
N VAL A 656 19.58 26.97 -7.50
CA VAL A 656 20.47 25.84 -7.80
C VAL A 656 20.06 25.26 -9.15
N GLU A 657 21.02 25.16 -10.05
CA GLU A 657 20.87 24.57 -11.37
C GLU A 657 21.69 23.28 -11.43
N THR A 658 21.06 22.19 -11.87
CA THR A 658 21.72 20.91 -12.09
C THR A 658 21.60 20.52 -13.55
N GLN A 659 22.71 20.05 -14.15
CA GLN A 659 22.65 19.44 -15.47
C GLN A 659 21.91 18.09 -15.41
N ASP A 660 21.44 17.59 -16.55
CA ASP A 660 20.82 16.27 -16.69
C ASP A 660 21.75 15.16 -16.16
N ALA A 661 21.57 14.80 -14.90
CA ALA A 661 22.44 13.90 -14.18
C ALA A 661 22.16 12.45 -14.59
N VAL A 662 23.11 11.76 -15.21
CA VAL A 662 22.96 10.37 -15.68
C VAL A 662 23.81 9.43 -14.83
N MET A 663 23.22 8.30 -14.44
CA MET A 663 23.87 7.27 -13.64
C MET A 663 25.16 6.76 -14.32
N GLY A 664 26.31 6.96 -13.68
CA GLY A 664 27.61 6.54 -14.20
C GLY A 664 28.47 7.64 -14.83
N GLN A 665 27.98 8.89 -14.90
CA GLN A 665 28.68 10.03 -15.49
C GLN A 665 29.13 11.05 -14.42
N ASP A 666 30.11 11.89 -14.76
CA ASP A 666 30.48 13.05 -13.94
C ASP A 666 29.38 14.11 -13.97
N LEU A 667 29.24 14.88 -12.89
CA LEU A 667 28.15 15.83 -12.66
C LEU A 667 28.67 17.25 -12.47
N LEU A 668 27.86 18.23 -12.84
CA LEU A 668 28.10 19.64 -12.54
C LEU A 668 26.85 20.24 -11.89
N VAL A 669 27.01 20.72 -10.65
CA VAL A 669 25.98 21.41 -9.88
C VAL A 669 26.38 22.89 -9.78
N ASN A 670 25.50 23.80 -10.15
CA ASN A 670 25.74 25.24 -10.12
C ASN A 670 24.83 25.91 -9.10
N VAL A 671 25.38 26.79 -8.26
CA VAL A 671 24.58 27.63 -7.35
C VAL A 671 24.63 29.07 -7.85
N VAL A 672 23.48 29.59 -8.27
CA VAL A 672 23.33 30.95 -8.78
C VAL A 672 22.90 31.87 -7.64
N LEU A 673 23.67 32.93 -7.42
CA LEU A 673 23.38 33.98 -6.45
C LEU A 673 23.01 35.25 -7.21
N THR A 674 21.86 35.86 -6.91
CA THR A 674 21.40 37.11 -7.54
C THR A 674 21.26 38.21 -6.50
N ASN A 675 21.96 39.32 -6.68
CA ASN A 675 21.82 40.53 -5.86
C ASN A 675 20.72 41.44 -6.44
N ARG A 676 19.59 41.52 -5.74
CA ARG A 676 18.43 42.37 -6.06
C ARG A 676 18.54 43.77 -5.42
N GLY A 677 19.52 43.99 -4.55
CA GLY A 677 19.77 45.25 -3.87
C GLY A 677 20.50 46.29 -4.74
N GLY A 678 20.40 47.55 -4.33
CA GLY A 678 21.09 48.69 -4.98
C GLY A 678 22.57 48.85 -4.63
N SER A 679 23.11 47.99 -3.75
CA SER A 679 24.49 48.03 -3.24
C SER A 679 25.20 46.71 -3.49
N GLN A 680 26.53 46.74 -3.62
CA GLN A 680 27.33 45.52 -3.71
C GLN A 680 27.15 44.66 -2.44
N ARG A 681 27.11 43.34 -2.62
CA ARG A 681 26.99 42.33 -1.56
C ARG A 681 28.12 41.33 -1.63
N THR A 682 28.61 40.87 -0.50
CA THR A 682 29.65 39.85 -0.40
C THR A 682 29.08 38.65 0.34
N VAL A 683 28.89 37.54 -0.38
CA VAL A 683 28.29 36.31 0.14
C VAL A 683 29.37 35.33 0.54
N LYS A 684 29.35 34.88 1.79
CA LYS A 684 30.07 33.67 2.23
C LYS A 684 29.14 32.48 2.09
N LEU A 685 29.51 31.53 1.24
CA LEU A 685 28.69 30.38 0.85
C LEU A 685 29.39 29.07 1.22
N HIS A 686 28.66 28.17 1.89
CA HIS A 686 29.04 26.80 2.16
C HIS A 686 28.09 25.87 1.39
N LEU A 687 28.68 24.88 0.72
CA LEU A 687 27.99 23.85 -0.03
C LEU A 687 28.31 22.50 0.62
N TYR A 688 27.29 21.73 0.97
CA TYR A 688 27.44 20.38 1.50
C TYR A 688 26.60 19.41 0.66
N LEU A 689 27.27 18.47 -0.02
CA LEU A 689 26.63 17.46 -0.86
C LEU A 689 26.65 16.11 -0.16
N SER A 690 25.45 15.55 0.00
CA SER A 690 25.22 14.20 0.54
C SER A 690 24.40 13.38 -0.44
N VAL A 691 24.49 12.06 -0.31
CA VAL A 691 23.49 11.15 -0.87
C VAL A 691 22.24 11.21 0.01
N THR A 692 21.07 10.99 -0.59
CA THR A 692 19.81 10.93 0.17
C THR A 692 18.93 9.81 -0.36
N PHE A 693 18.23 9.11 0.52
CA PHE A 693 17.12 8.26 0.11
C PHE A 693 16.00 9.16 -0.42
N TYR A 694 15.10 8.62 -1.24
CA TYR A 694 14.01 9.45 -1.79
C TYR A 694 13.06 10.03 -0.72
N THR A 695 13.12 9.49 0.50
CA THR A 695 12.42 9.97 1.71
C THR A 695 13.05 11.21 2.34
N GLY A 696 14.18 11.70 1.82
CA GLY A 696 14.92 12.82 2.41
C GLY A 696 15.91 12.42 3.50
N VAL A 697 15.91 11.15 3.96
CA VAL A 697 16.91 10.64 4.92
C VAL A 697 18.30 10.66 4.27
N THR A 698 19.20 11.45 4.84
CA THR A 698 20.54 11.70 4.29
C THR A 698 21.57 10.68 4.75
N GLY A 699 22.50 10.35 3.85
CA GLY A 699 23.80 9.78 4.23
C GLY A 699 24.81 10.88 4.59
N PRO A 700 26.04 10.49 5.01
CA PRO A 700 27.10 11.45 5.30
C PRO A 700 27.41 12.38 4.13
N VAL A 701 27.80 13.62 4.45
CA VAL A 701 28.36 14.56 3.46
C VAL A 701 29.65 13.96 2.90
N PHE A 702 29.68 13.73 1.59
CA PHE A 702 30.85 13.16 0.90
C PHE A 702 31.67 14.22 0.14
N LYS A 703 31.10 15.42 -0.07
CA LYS A 703 31.80 16.55 -0.70
C LYS A 703 31.30 17.87 -0.12
N ASP A 704 32.22 18.76 0.26
CA ASP A 704 31.92 20.13 0.66
C ASP A 704 32.73 21.16 -0.13
N SER A 705 32.27 22.41 -0.13
CA SER A 705 32.98 23.54 -0.74
C SER A 705 32.61 24.84 -0.06
N LYS A 706 33.61 25.68 0.25
CA LYS A 706 33.44 27.03 0.79
C LYS A 706 33.88 28.07 -0.23
N LYS A 707 33.08 29.10 -0.44
CA LYS A 707 33.31 30.17 -1.41
C LYS A 707 32.97 31.53 -0.82
N GLU A 708 33.62 32.56 -1.33
CA GLU A 708 33.24 33.95 -1.08
C GLU A 708 33.02 34.62 -2.44
N VAL A 709 31.85 35.24 -2.63
CA VAL A 709 31.38 35.77 -3.92
C VAL A 709 31.00 37.23 -3.74
N ALA A 710 31.57 38.11 -4.57
CA ALA A 710 31.18 39.52 -4.62
C ALA A 710 30.15 39.72 -5.74
N LEU A 711 28.97 40.24 -5.38
CA LEU A 711 27.85 40.49 -6.28
C LEU A 711 27.64 41.99 -6.46
N SER A 712 27.82 42.48 -7.69
CA SER A 712 27.45 43.86 -8.06
C SER A 712 25.93 44.06 -7.94
N PRO A 713 25.43 45.31 -7.75
CA PRO A 713 23.99 45.60 -7.76
C PRO A 713 23.31 45.06 -9.02
N GLY A 714 22.20 44.33 -8.87
CA GLY A 714 21.44 43.76 -9.98
C GLY A 714 22.11 42.57 -10.71
N SER A 715 23.30 42.13 -10.29
CA SER A 715 24.03 41.05 -10.96
C SER A 715 23.73 39.66 -10.41
N SER A 716 24.03 38.64 -11.21
CA SER A 716 24.02 37.23 -10.80
C SER A 716 25.37 36.58 -11.07
N GLU A 717 25.87 35.78 -10.14
CA GLU A 717 27.10 34.99 -10.27
C GLU A 717 26.81 33.51 -10.01
N SER A 718 27.57 32.61 -10.66
CA SER A 718 27.37 31.16 -10.59
C SER A 718 28.56 30.45 -9.96
N VAL A 719 28.28 29.61 -8.95
CA VAL A 719 29.26 28.83 -8.21
C VAL A 719 29.18 27.37 -8.62
N ALA A 720 30.15 26.92 -9.42
CA ALA A 720 30.25 25.55 -9.91
C ALA A 720 30.83 24.57 -8.86
N LEU A 721 30.18 23.41 -8.72
CA LEU A 721 30.59 22.25 -7.93
C LEU A 721 30.65 21.01 -8.85
N PRO A 722 31.83 20.67 -9.42
CA PRO A 722 32.01 19.46 -10.22
C PRO A 722 32.13 18.22 -9.31
N VAL A 723 31.51 17.11 -9.69
CA VAL A 723 31.48 15.86 -8.91
C VAL A 723 31.73 14.67 -9.83
N ALA A 724 32.88 14.00 -9.70
CA ALA A 724 33.21 12.86 -10.55
C ALA A 724 32.46 11.59 -10.12
N TYR A 725 32.20 10.66 -11.07
CA TYR A 725 31.56 9.37 -10.79
C TYR A 725 32.29 8.59 -9.69
N SER A 726 33.63 8.63 -9.69
CA SER A 726 34.45 7.99 -8.65
C SER A 726 34.26 8.57 -7.25
N GLU A 727 33.83 9.83 -7.12
CA GLU A 727 33.57 10.46 -5.82
C GLU A 727 32.22 10.01 -5.25
N TYR A 728 31.14 10.04 -6.04
CA TYR A 728 29.80 9.75 -5.52
C TYR A 728 29.42 8.26 -5.54
N ARG A 729 30.00 7.46 -6.46
CA ARG A 729 29.71 6.02 -6.59
C ARG A 729 29.73 5.22 -5.27
N PRO A 730 30.75 5.31 -4.40
CA PRO A 730 30.79 4.49 -3.17
C PRO A 730 29.74 4.88 -2.14
N HIS A 731 29.04 6.00 -2.32
CA HIS A 731 28.00 6.49 -1.42
C HIS A 731 26.58 6.23 -1.95
N LEU A 732 26.41 5.83 -3.21
CA LEU A 732 25.09 5.71 -3.84
C LEU A 732 24.14 4.81 -3.05
N VAL A 733 22.97 5.38 -2.71
CA VAL A 733 21.80 4.69 -2.18
C VAL A 733 20.73 4.53 -3.27
N ASP A 734 19.61 3.90 -2.94
CA ASP A 734 18.51 3.69 -3.89
C ASP A 734 18.06 4.97 -4.59
N GLN A 735 17.62 4.78 -5.84
CA GLN A 735 17.15 5.85 -6.74
C GLN A 735 18.22 6.89 -7.12
N GLY A 736 19.43 6.82 -6.56
CA GLY A 736 20.54 7.71 -6.89
C GLY A 736 20.23 9.19 -6.65
N ALA A 737 19.49 9.51 -5.59
CA ALA A 737 19.19 10.88 -5.20
C ALA A 737 20.33 11.52 -4.37
N MET A 738 20.51 12.82 -4.53
CA MET A 738 21.53 13.62 -3.85
C MET A 738 20.92 14.91 -3.31
N LEU A 739 21.27 15.27 -2.08
CA LEU A 739 20.86 16.51 -1.44
C LEU A 739 22.05 17.48 -1.37
N LEU A 740 21.88 18.65 -1.98
CA LEU A 740 22.75 19.80 -1.75
C LEU A 740 22.13 20.69 -0.66
N ASN A 741 22.83 20.82 0.47
CA ASN A 741 22.57 21.90 1.42
C ASN A 741 23.45 23.09 1.06
N VAL A 742 22.82 24.22 0.74
CA VAL A 742 23.45 25.51 0.52
C VAL A 742 23.19 26.37 1.75
N SER A 743 24.24 26.83 2.42
CA SER A 743 24.11 27.72 3.58
C SER A 743 25.13 28.86 3.53
N GLY A 744 24.86 29.99 4.17
CA GLY A 744 25.75 31.14 4.08
C GLY A 744 25.21 32.41 4.71
N HIS A 745 25.97 33.49 4.56
CA HIS A 745 25.54 34.83 4.95
C HIS A 745 26.08 35.91 4.02
N VAL A 746 25.32 36.98 3.89
CA VAL A 746 25.69 38.24 3.26
C VAL A 746 26.41 39.12 4.29
N LYS A 747 27.66 39.52 4.04
CA LYS A 747 28.50 40.21 5.03
C LYS A 747 27.97 41.57 5.46
N GLU A 748 27.33 42.31 4.55
CA GLU A 748 27.02 43.73 4.75
C GLU A 748 25.74 43.98 5.57
N ASN A 749 24.78 43.06 5.52
CA ASN A 749 23.48 43.18 6.21
C ASN A 749 23.18 41.99 7.14
N GLY A 750 24.01 40.94 7.16
CA GLY A 750 23.79 39.75 7.96
C GLY A 750 22.67 38.84 7.46
N GLN A 751 22.15 39.04 6.24
CA GLN A 751 21.13 38.17 5.66
C GLN A 751 21.67 36.73 5.60
N VAL A 752 20.99 35.80 6.26
CA VAL A 752 21.28 34.38 6.19
C VAL A 752 20.72 33.84 4.88
N LEU A 753 21.52 33.03 4.18
CA LEU A 753 21.08 32.28 3.02
C LEU A 753 21.05 30.81 3.39
N ALA A 754 19.91 30.15 3.23
CA ALA A 754 19.77 28.71 3.44
C ALA A 754 18.85 28.14 2.37
N LYS A 755 19.26 27.03 1.74
CA LYS A 755 18.44 26.32 0.75
C LYS A 755 18.83 24.85 0.68
N GLN A 756 17.81 23.99 0.61
CA GLN A 756 17.97 22.59 0.25
C GLN A 756 17.57 22.37 -1.21
N HIS A 757 18.38 21.63 -1.97
CA HIS A 757 18.06 21.24 -3.34
C HIS A 757 18.37 19.76 -3.56
N THR A 758 17.34 18.99 -3.92
CA THR A 758 17.47 17.57 -4.25
C THR A 758 17.41 17.35 -5.76
N PHE A 759 18.30 16.51 -6.27
CA PHE A 759 18.30 16.03 -7.66
C PHE A 759 18.56 14.52 -7.68
N ARG A 760 18.32 13.86 -8.82
CA ARG A 760 18.51 12.41 -8.98
C ARG A 760 19.29 12.06 -10.24
N LEU A 761 19.98 10.93 -10.20
CA LEU A 761 20.57 10.30 -11.38
C LEU A 761 19.48 9.61 -12.21
N ARG A 762 19.47 9.83 -13.53
CA ARG A 762 18.64 9.08 -14.48
C ARG A 762 19.26 7.72 -14.78
N THR A 763 18.41 6.70 -14.75
CA THR A 763 18.67 5.36 -15.27
C THR A 763 18.11 5.27 -16.70
N PRO A 764 18.68 4.43 -17.58
CA PRO A 764 18.15 4.20 -18.92
C PRO A 764 16.93 3.26 -18.88
N ASP A 765 16.06 3.41 -19.88
CA ASP A 765 14.87 2.56 -20.04
C ASP A 765 15.18 1.24 -20.79
N LEU A 766 14.29 0.26 -20.63
CA LEU A 766 14.26 -0.95 -21.46
C LEU A 766 13.55 -0.66 -22.77
N SER A 767 14.17 -1.03 -23.90
CA SER A 767 13.50 -1.00 -25.20
C SER A 767 12.81 -2.34 -25.44
N LEU A 768 11.49 -2.32 -25.62
CA LEU A 768 10.68 -3.50 -25.92
C LEU A 768 10.19 -3.44 -27.38
N THR A 769 10.04 -4.58 -28.04
CA THR A 769 9.49 -4.68 -29.40
C THR A 769 8.77 -6.01 -29.59
N VAL A 770 7.49 -6.00 -29.96
CA VAL A 770 6.74 -7.23 -30.28
C VAL A 770 7.15 -7.72 -31.67
N LEU A 771 7.53 -9.00 -31.77
CA LEU A 771 8.04 -9.64 -32.97
C LEU A 771 6.96 -10.51 -33.64
N GLY A 772 5.85 -9.89 -34.00
CA GLY A 772 4.71 -10.55 -34.67
C GLY A 772 3.39 -9.84 -34.42
N ALA A 773 2.31 -10.33 -35.03
CA ALA A 773 0.96 -9.91 -34.69
C ALA A 773 0.49 -10.69 -33.45
N ALA A 774 0.01 -9.99 -32.42
CA ALA A 774 -0.56 -10.61 -31.23
C ALA A 774 -2.01 -11.05 -31.49
N VAL A 775 -2.32 -12.32 -31.23
CA VAL A 775 -3.66 -12.90 -31.43
C VAL A 775 -4.02 -13.76 -30.22
N VAL A 776 -5.26 -13.66 -29.73
CA VAL A 776 -5.72 -14.48 -28.61
C VAL A 776 -5.51 -15.98 -28.89
N GLY A 777 -4.82 -16.66 -27.98
CA GLY A 777 -4.50 -18.08 -28.05
C GLY A 777 -3.33 -18.46 -28.98
N GLN A 778 -2.60 -17.49 -29.54
CA GLN A 778 -1.41 -17.76 -30.38
C GLN A 778 -0.13 -17.27 -29.69
N GLU A 779 0.96 -18.03 -29.84
CA GLU A 779 2.25 -17.64 -29.29
C GLU A 779 2.80 -16.41 -30.02
N THR A 780 3.22 -15.42 -29.24
CA THR A 780 3.80 -14.15 -29.70
C THR A 780 5.15 -13.94 -29.02
N GLU A 781 6.15 -13.43 -29.73
CA GLU A 781 7.48 -13.12 -29.17
C GLU A 781 7.62 -11.61 -28.87
N VAL A 782 8.27 -11.26 -27.76
CA VAL A 782 8.78 -9.91 -27.47
C VAL A 782 10.30 -9.94 -27.40
N GLN A 783 10.93 -8.92 -27.99
CA GLN A 783 12.33 -8.60 -27.82
C GLN A 783 12.50 -7.51 -26.76
N ILE A 784 13.46 -7.69 -25.86
CA ILE A 784 13.84 -6.71 -24.83
C ILE A 784 15.32 -6.39 -25.01
N ILE A 785 15.65 -5.12 -25.23
CA ILE A 785 17.02 -4.62 -25.41
C ILE A 785 17.37 -3.72 -24.23
N PHE A 786 18.55 -3.93 -23.67
CA PHE A 786 19.10 -3.11 -22.60
C PHE A 786 20.60 -2.90 -22.81
N ARG A 787 21.09 -1.68 -22.55
CA ARG A 787 22.52 -1.37 -22.51
C ARG A 787 22.89 -0.95 -21.10
N ASN A 788 23.90 -1.62 -20.52
CA ASN A 788 24.47 -1.24 -19.23
C ASN A 788 25.07 0.18 -19.35
N PRO A 789 24.59 1.18 -18.58
CA PRO A 789 25.14 2.53 -18.60
C PRO A 789 26.47 2.64 -17.82
N LEU A 790 26.79 1.66 -16.97
CA LEU A 790 27.94 1.71 -16.09
C LEU A 790 29.21 1.20 -16.77
N PRO A 791 30.40 1.72 -16.41
CA PRO A 791 31.68 1.17 -16.82
C PRO A 791 32.04 -0.15 -16.11
N VAL A 792 31.16 -0.68 -15.26
CA VAL A 792 31.36 -1.91 -14.50
C VAL A 792 30.26 -2.93 -14.77
N THR A 793 30.59 -4.21 -14.57
CA THR A 793 29.65 -5.33 -14.72
C THR A 793 28.48 -5.23 -13.74
N LEU A 794 27.26 -5.36 -14.25
CA LEU A 794 26.06 -5.65 -13.45
C LEU A 794 26.06 -7.15 -13.16
N THR A 795 25.94 -7.54 -11.89
CA THR A 795 25.96 -8.95 -11.49
C THR A 795 24.56 -9.45 -11.15
N LYS A 796 24.28 -10.74 -11.37
CA LYS A 796 23.00 -11.38 -10.97
C LYS A 796 21.76 -10.61 -11.46
N VAL A 797 21.78 -10.15 -12.70
CA VAL A 797 20.71 -9.35 -13.31
C VAL A 797 19.44 -10.19 -13.43
N VAL A 798 18.34 -9.63 -12.93
CA VAL A 798 17.01 -10.23 -12.97
C VAL A 798 16.08 -9.30 -13.74
N PHE A 799 15.39 -9.84 -14.75
CA PHE A 799 14.28 -9.16 -15.40
C PHE A 799 12.95 -9.69 -14.84
N ARG A 800 11.95 -8.82 -14.72
CA ARG A 800 10.55 -9.20 -14.44
C ARG A 800 9.68 -8.71 -15.60
N LEU A 801 8.69 -9.51 -15.99
CA LEU A 801 7.83 -9.27 -17.15
C LEU A 801 6.37 -9.63 -16.79
N GLU A 802 5.44 -8.70 -17.01
CA GLU A 802 4.02 -8.87 -16.69
C GLU A 802 3.13 -8.02 -17.61
N GLY A 803 1.92 -8.46 -17.89
CA GLY A 803 0.89 -7.66 -18.57
C GLY A 803 -0.47 -8.33 -18.52
N SER A 804 -1.48 -7.63 -18.00
CA SER A 804 -2.85 -8.15 -17.86
C SER A 804 -3.40 -8.64 -19.19
N GLY A 805 -3.87 -9.90 -19.22
CA GLY A 805 -4.35 -10.56 -20.43
C GLY A 805 -3.27 -10.96 -21.46
N LEU A 806 -1.98 -10.73 -21.18
CA LEU A 806 -0.83 -11.07 -22.05
C LEU A 806 0.12 -12.11 -21.42
N GLN A 807 0.60 -11.82 -20.21
CA GLN A 807 1.67 -12.55 -19.53
C GLN A 807 1.49 -12.41 -18.02
N ARG A 808 1.19 -13.52 -17.33
CA ARG A 808 1.25 -13.60 -15.86
C ARG A 808 2.68 -13.33 -15.35
N PRO A 809 2.89 -12.87 -14.10
CA PRO A 809 4.21 -12.48 -13.60
C PRO A 809 5.31 -13.51 -13.92
N LYS A 810 6.36 -13.07 -14.63
CA LYS A 810 7.46 -13.93 -15.10
C LYS A 810 8.80 -13.33 -14.70
N VAL A 811 9.61 -14.12 -13.99
CA VAL A 811 10.96 -13.73 -13.54
C VAL A 811 12.01 -14.44 -14.39
N LEU A 812 13.02 -13.70 -14.85
CA LEU A 812 14.07 -14.16 -15.76
C LEU A 812 15.44 -13.82 -15.18
N ASN A 813 16.21 -14.84 -14.80
CA ASN A 813 17.59 -14.67 -14.34
C ASN A 813 18.53 -14.68 -15.56
N VAL A 814 19.22 -13.57 -15.82
CA VAL A 814 20.07 -13.41 -17.02
C VAL A 814 21.55 -13.63 -16.72
N GLY A 815 21.96 -13.48 -15.46
CA GLY A 815 23.37 -13.60 -15.05
C GLY A 815 24.05 -12.24 -15.03
N ASP A 816 25.30 -12.17 -15.48
CA ASP A 816 26.10 -10.94 -15.42
C ASP A 816 26.11 -10.23 -16.78
N ILE A 817 26.11 -8.89 -16.77
CA ILE A 817 26.18 -8.03 -17.98
C ILE A 817 27.39 -7.11 -17.84
N GLY A 818 28.33 -7.18 -18.78
CA GLY A 818 29.58 -6.42 -18.76
C GLY A 818 29.39 -4.91 -18.80
N GLY A 819 30.43 -4.17 -18.37
CA GLY A 819 30.45 -2.70 -18.44
C GLY A 819 30.22 -2.21 -19.88
N ASN A 820 29.30 -1.27 -20.06
CA ASN A 820 28.85 -0.75 -21.37
C ASN A 820 28.23 -1.77 -22.36
N GLU A 821 28.07 -3.04 -21.99
CA GLU A 821 27.53 -4.11 -22.84
C GLU A 821 26.04 -3.88 -23.17
N THR A 822 25.61 -4.36 -24.34
CA THR A 822 24.19 -4.38 -24.75
C THR A 822 23.71 -5.83 -24.86
N VAL A 823 22.64 -6.16 -24.13
CA VAL A 823 21.97 -7.46 -24.19
C VAL A 823 20.69 -7.39 -25.01
N THR A 824 20.30 -8.51 -25.60
CA THR A 824 19.02 -8.68 -26.30
C THR A 824 18.39 -9.99 -25.87
N LEU A 825 17.25 -9.91 -25.21
CA LEU A 825 16.46 -11.05 -24.75
C LEU A 825 15.28 -11.23 -25.69
N ARG A 826 14.91 -12.49 -25.94
CA ARG A 826 13.64 -12.87 -26.60
C ARG A 826 12.82 -13.67 -25.62
N GLN A 827 11.52 -13.41 -25.56
CA GLN A 827 10.58 -14.08 -24.67
C GLN A 827 9.25 -14.32 -25.39
N THR A 828 8.71 -15.52 -25.29
CA THR A 828 7.35 -15.81 -25.78
C THR A 828 6.31 -15.63 -24.68
N PHE A 829 5.11 -15.23 -25.10
CA PHE A 829 3.89 -15.10 -24.32
C PHE A 829 2.67 -15.49 -25.18
N VAL A 830 1.52 -15.76 -24.56
CA VAL A 830 0.27 -16.14 -25.25
C VAL A 830 -0.85 -15.23 -24.78
N PRO A 831 -1.33 -14.28 -25.60
CA PRO A 831 -2.45 -13.42 -25.23
C PRO A 831 -3.71 -14.22 -24.93
N VAL A 832 -4.42 -13.86 -23.86
CA VAL A 832 -5.69 -14.48 -23.45
C VAL A 832 -6.87 -13.52 -23.51
N ARG A 833 -6.64 -12.21 -23.57
CA ARG A 833 -7.66 -11.17 -23.75
C ARG A 833 -7.32 -10.27 -24.95
N ALA A 834 -8.34 -9.91 -25.73
CA ALA A 834 -8.21 -9.10 -26.94
C ALA A 834 -8.20 -7.59 -26.63
N GLY A 835 -7.85 -6.78 -27.63
CA GLY A 835 -7.81 -5.33 -27.56
C GLY A 835 -6.44 -4.76 -27.19
N ARG A 836 -6.40 -3.47 -26.94
CA ARG A 836 -5.20 -2.72 -26.51
C ARG A 836 -4.82 -3.16 -25.09
N ARG A 837 -3.59 -3.63 -24.91
CA ARG A 837 -3.00 -4.10 -23.64
C ARG A 837 -1.57 -3.60 -23.51
N GLN A 838 -0.97 -3.69 -22.31
CA GLN A 838 0.41 -3.26 -22.06
C GLN A 838 1.23 -4.41 -21.48
N LEU A 839 2.47 -4.54 -21.95
CA LEU A 839 3.47 -5.48 -21.45
C LEU A 839 4.60 -4.68 -20.82
N ILE A 840 4.82 -4.88 -19.52
CA ILE A 840 5.73 -4.11 -18.68
C ILE A 840 6.92 -4.99 -18.30
N ALA A 841 8.13 -4.44 -18.39
CA ALA A 841 9.34 -5.08 -17.92
C ALA A 841 10.11 -4.19 -16.93
N SER A 842 10.82 -4.83 -16.01
CA SER A 842 11.85 -4.20 -15.16
C SER A 842 13.15 -5.00 -15.20
N LEU A 843 14.24 -4.32 -14.84
CA LEU A 843 15.57 -4.91 -14.62
C LEU A 843 16.06 -4.46 -13.24
N ASP A 844 16.54 -5.43 -12.47
CA ASP A 844 17.10 -5.22 -11.13
C ASP A 844 18.46 -5.93 -11.01
N SER A 845 19.41 -5.28 -10.34
CA SER A 845 20.75 -5.79 -10.03
C SER A 845 21.36 -5.02 -8.85
N PRO A 846 22.33 -5.58 -8.11
CA PRO A 846 22.96 -4.88 -6.98
C PRO A 846 23.71 -3.59 -7.37
N GLN A 847 24.07 -3.41 -8.64
CA GLN A 847 24.79 -2.23 -9.14
C GLN A 847 23.87 -1.20 -9.81
N LEU A 848 22.67 -1.62 -10.23
CA LEU A 848 21.73 -0.78 -10.98
C LEU A 848 20.30 -1.30 -10.79
N SER A 849 19.44 -0.42 -10.27
CA SER A 849 18.01 -0.60 -10.10
C SER A 849 17.23 0.48 -10.87
N GLN A 850 15.91 0.59 -10.69
CA GLN A 850 15.04 1.55 -11.40
C GLN A 850 15.07 1.50 -12.95
N VAL A 851 15.53 0.41 -13.55
CA VAL A 851 15.46 0.20 -15.01
C VAL A 851 14.13 -0.47 -15.35
N HIS A 852 13.38 0.11 -16.27
CA HIS A 852 12.01 -0.29 -16.60
C HIS A 852 11.68 0.06 -18.05
N GLY A 853 10.63 -0.58 -18.60
CA GLY A 853 10.11 -0.24 -19.91
C GLY A 853 8.75 -0.87 -20.14
N VAL A 854 8.03 -0.34 -21.12
CA VAL A 854 6.67 -0.77 -21.46
C VAL A 854 6.52 -0.80 -22.97
N ILE A 855 5.75 -1.75 -23.49
CA ILE A 855 5.23 -1.73 -24.85
C ILE A 855 3.72 -1.94 -24.84
N GLU A 856 3.06 -1.24 -25.75
CA GLU A 856 1.65 -1.43 -26.06
C GLU A 856 1.48 -2.55 -27.08
N VAL A 857 0.49 -3.41 -26.86
CA VAL A 857 0.22 -4.59 -27.68
C VAL A 857 -1.26 -4.59 -28.05
N ASP A 858 -1.54 -4.41 -29.34
CA ASP A 858 -2.88 -4.59 -29.89
C ASP A 858 -3.13 -6.07 -30.19
N VAL A 859 -3.98 -6.71 -29.39
CA VAL A 859 -4.29 -8.13 -29.51
C VAL A 859 -5.55 -8.35 -30.34
N ALA A 860 -5.42 -9.05 -31.47
CA ALA A 860 -6.57 -9.44 -32.28
C ALA A 860 -7.37 -10.60 -31.64
N PRO A 861 -8.71 -10.65 -31.83
CA PRO A 861 -9.51 -11.82 -31.47
C PRO A 861 -9.04 -13.08 -32.21
N ALA A 862 -9.27 -14.26 -31.62
CA ALA A 862 -8.96 -15.54 -32.26
C ALA A 862 -9.72 -15.68 -33.61
N PRO A 863 -9.04 -16.11 -34.70
CA PRO A 863 -9.67 -16.19 -36.02
C PRO A 863 -10.72 -17.30 -36.08
N GLY A 864 -11.95 -16.93 -36.46
CA GLY A 864 -13.09 -17.84 -36.58
C GLY A 864 -14.12 -17.65 -35.46
N GLY A 865 -14.82 -16.52 -35.46
CA GLY A 865 -15.78 -16.08 -34.42
C GLY A 865 -17.07 -16.91 -34.26
N GLY A 866 -17.04 -18.21 -34.52
CA GLY A 866 -17.98 -19.15 -33.92
C GLY A 866 -17.51 -19.45 -32.50
N PHE A 867 -18.42 -19.32 -31.53
CA PHE A 867 -18.14 -19.74 -30.15
C PHE A 867 -17.55 -21.14 -30.14
N LEU A 868 -16.34 -21.28 -29.58
CA LEU A 868 -15.88 -22.58 -29.09
C LEU A 868 -16.88 -22.99 -28.01
N SER A 869 -17.84 -23.83 -28.38
CA SER A 869 -18.53 -24.67 -27.42
C SER A 869 -17.44 -25.40 -26.66
N SER A 870 -17.30 -25.13 -25.36
CA SER A 870 -16.40 -25.84 -24.48
C SER A 870 -16.89 -27.28 -24.34
N GLY A 871 -16.55 -28.09 -25.35
CA GLY A 871 -16.55 -29.54 -25.20
C GLY A 871 -15.78 -29.87 -23.92
N ARG A 872 -16.29 -30.85 -23.17
CA ARG A 872 -15.69 -31.30 -21.90
C ARG A 872 -14.31 -31.94 -22.13
N GLY A 873 -13.32 -31.12 -22.49
CA GLY A 873 -11.91 -31.44 -22.57
C GLY A 873 -11.23 -30.98 -21.30
N SER A 874 -10.64 -31.92 -20.57
CA SER A 874 -9.97 -31.65 -19.29
C SER A 874 -8.61 -30.97 -19.51
N SER A 875 -8.58 -29.69 -19.87
CA SER A 875 -7.40 -28.84 -19.73
C SER A 875 -7.23 -28.39 -18.28
N ARG A 876 -6.84 -29.34 -17.41
CA ARG A 876 -6.42 -29.06 -16.03
C ARG A 876 -5.05 -28.35 -16.05
N SER A 877 -5.08 -27.03 -16.25
CA SER A 877 -3.97 -26.12 -15.92
C SER A 877 -4.45 -24.85 -15.24
N GLY A 878 -5.66 -24.87 -14.66
CA GLY A 878 -5.96 -24.00 -13.53
C GLY A 878 -5.10 -24.46 -12.36
N GLU A 879 -4.03 -23.73 -12.07
CA GLU A 879 -3.40 -23.81 -10.76
C GLU A 879 -4.45 -23.36 -9.73
N ASN A 880 -5.07 -24.33 -9.06
CA ASN A 880 -5.75 -24.06 -7.79
C ASN A 880 -4.68 -23.53 -6.84
N VAL A 881 -4.53 -22.21 -6.77
CA VAL A 881 -3.71 -21.54 -5.75
C VAL A 881 -4.23 -22.06 -4.41
N PRO A 882 -3.42 -22.81 -3.63
CA PRO A 882 -3.89 -23.34 -2.36
C PRO A 882 -4.17 -22.15 -1.45
N MET A 883 -5.45 -21.85 -1.21
CA MET A 883 -5.82 -20.79 -0.30
C MET A 883 -5.36 -21.15 1.11
N ALA A 884 -4.69 -20.21 1.78
CA ALA A 884 -4.44 -20.34 3.21
C ALA A 884 -5.77 -20.61 3.94
N PRO A 885 -5.81 -21.53 4.93
CA PRO A 885 -7.03 -21.83 5.65
C PRO A 885 -7.56 -20.55 6.30
N ARG A 886 -8.84 -20.22 6.04
CA ARG A 886 -9.50 -19.08 6.70
C ARG A 886 -9.59 -19.36 8.19
N GLY A 887 -8.63 -18.83 8.95
CA GLY A 887 -8.62 -18.90 10.40
C GLY A 887 -9.85 -18.21 10.95
N GLY A 888 -10.62 -18.90 11.79
CA GLY A 888 -11.73 -18.29 12.50
C GLY A 888 -11.21 -17.33 13.57
N ALA A 889 -11.63 -16.08 13.47
CA ALA A 889 -11.68 -15.12 14.58
C ALA A 889 -13.14 -15.03 15.07
#